data_AF-A0A2N5SD15-F1
#
_entry.id   AF-A0A2N5SD15-F1
#
_cell.length_a   1.000
_cell.length_b   1.000
_cell.length_c   1.000
_cell.angle_alpha   90.00
_cell.angle_beta   90.00
_cell.angle_gamma   90.00
#
_symmetry.space_group_name_H-M   'P 1'
#
loop_
_entity.id
_entity.type
_entity.pdbx_description
1 polymer ?
#
loop_
_entity_poly.entity_id
_entity_poly.type
_entity_poly.pdbx_seq_one_letter_code
_entity_poly.pdbx_strand_id
1 'polypeptide(L)'
;MDSTSSSSPIPDVEKNSAAKHADASTTGGAPTASDSKRKFADENLDPKEPKSAKKQTKISDMLLKNTTVKVVVPLSRDSPKKKLPTTLNLSPHAKKKATLAHNSASKPKKPLPKRARHVVPDDESEDEPSSSDLSSDDDVAVISPPKRQSTAKSSNTLGNFIKKDLSKTPKPKPSKKGGPSKKDKESIDETKLAPLTEIPDMFLDMVKNRPEFKDTIDQIGGRQLRVATMCSGTESPLLALGLIATSVKQLWGKDFRVRHVFSCEIEPFKQAYIERNFQPPILFRDVCELGEDEATTAYGAKVPVPTDVDMLVAGTSCVDYSGLNNQKKTIDAGGESGRTFHGMLKWVENSRPPIIILENVCNAPWPKVKAKFESIGYDAEFSRFDTKHYYIPHTRTRVYLIATPKKLRMSKQPSIPSAWLTLVSQMARPASAPLEAFMFHQDDPLVHRARQELAFIKANKDGQGRQATDWTRCESRHARQRAEEELGDKRPLTAWQDGPVCKVIDGGWNDWANAQTERVVDLMDINTLRQVKDGVDVLYKTLIWNLSQNVDRMTGSGKFGLTPCLTPNMIAYVTNRGGPLIGREALSLQGIPLSGLLLTKESEDQLADLAGNAMSTTVVASAMMAALILTVPHIENTIKSADIEMEVVSQVKPEDCITGDDDLHSYPLDLSKTCSIKPGFFDRATASARLCICEGRSGTASAKIQYCQTCGYTSCQTCGGRPPHNYQIRDSERLSPGAFERELKEILPMRLSIVGLNKDLFSQLLAEAAHLKVDVKTDDWELITDAVLAATSDVEFHFTFLKRQAIWVATFEAPLATLELRLDPLLPEWRLSIKPDKTLPIKSPRRLVLNTPVARMRISEDMDDLISGRWQFRLPIDHSFNLELKGTGELVPGWSKDMGLVTSDAKTDDWWSHLSISTPDVARKYLDRSLDGTWKLHSECGTAQSMLHRKQPADEDVGLPPLYLFLDPTRSGDPSHDCAVFSIDHSKLDYGVVRPIVATLDSSWRPNSKKVINVQCNVSSKWIEAPEMSLSAALHTDVKAEANITDGVYHIPPNGVSVKLDQDGCEKANVVMACKVPLPINQYDAVWGDGPWREIDVPHEGEKAFQELAWIIERIPPPESLSNWSSITDSTQCETNCQRCAPSPPTVQWLLKQTKVKSSFVPHEDIVEAGRYEQ
;
A
#
# COMPACT_ATOMS: atom_id res chain seq x y z
N MET A 1 -55.76 -41.67 30.60
CA MET A 1 -56.64 -40.58 30.14
C MET A 1 -55.99 -39.93 28.93
N ASP A 2 -55.87 -40.59 27.77
CA ASP A 2 -56.80 -41.42 26.96
C ASP A 2 -57.46 -40.55 25.87
N SER A 3 -57.42 -40.92 24.59
CA SER A 3 -56.82 -42.12 23.97
C SER A 3 -56.31 -41.84 22.55
N THR A 4 -55.48 -42.76 22.04
CA THR A 4 -54.76 -42.69 20.76
C THR A 4 -55.46 -43.47 19.65
N SER A 5 -55.02 -43.20 18.40
CA SER A 5 -55.18 -44.05 17.20
C SER A 5 -56.62 -44.11 16.59
N SER A 6 -56.83 -44.55 15.34
CA SER A 6 -55.92 -45.27 14.43
C SER A 6 -56.18 -45.04 12.92
N SER A 7 -55.18 -45.42 12.10
CA SER A 7 -55.32 -46.16 10.81
C SER A 7 -56.10 -45.57 9.60
N SER A 8 -55.33 -45.31 8.53
CA SER A 8 -55.53 -45.93 7.19
C SER A 8 -56.77 -45.47 6.36
N PRO A 9 -57.09 -46.08 5.19
CA PRO A 9 -56.33 -45.94 3.92
C PRO A 9 -57.20 -45.71 2.65
N ILE A 10 -56.58 -45.48 1.47
CA ILE A 10 -57.07 -45.89 0.11
C ILE A 10 -58.32 -45.13 -0.45
N PRO A 11 -58.50 -44.90 -1.79
CA PRO A 11 -57.58 -44.64 -2.91
C PRO A 11 -58.05 -43.49 -3.86
N ASP A 12 -57.53 -43.45 -5.09
CA ASP A 12 -58.10 -43.03 -6.40
C ASP A 12 -59.31 -42.06 -6.53
N VAL A 13 -59.25 -41.18 -7.55
CA VAL A 13 -60.21 -41.20 -8.70
C VAL A 13 -59.72 -40.37 -9.92
N GLU A 14 -59.51 -41.08 -11.03
CA GLU A 14 -59.76 -40.75 -12.46
C GLU A 14 -59.12 -39.56 -13.24
N LYS A 15 -58.43 -39.93 -14.36
CA LYS A 15 -58.67 -39.57 -15.80
C LYS A 15 -58.65 -38.08 -16.22
N ASN A 16 -58.27 -37.66 -17.44
CA ASN A 16 -58.02 -38.24 -18.78
C ASN A 16 -57.15 -37.21 -19.58
N SER A 17 -56.61 -37.37 -20.80
CA SER A 17 -56.25 -38.45 -21.77
C SER A 17 -55.52 -37.74 -22.96
N ALA A 18 -55.12 -38.29 -24.12
CA ALA A 18 -55.22 -39.61 -24.76
C ALA A 18 -54.13 -39.79 -25.87
N ALA A 19 -53.84 -41.05 -26.25
CA ALA A 19 -53.64 -41.56 -27.63
C ALA A 19 -52.54 -41.01 -28.59
N LYS A 20 -51.87 -41.82 -29.45
CA LYS A 20 -51.76 -43.31 -29.60
C LYS A 20 -50.68 -43.72 -30.64
N HIS A 21 -50.06 -44.91 -30.45
CA HIS A 21 -49.38 -45.78 -31.47
C HIS A 21 -48.13 -45.19 -32.21
N ALA A 22 -47.19 -45.96 -32.79
CA ALA A 22 -47.08 -47.40 -33.11
C ALA A 22 -45.61 -47.94 -33.06
N ASP A 23 -45.43 -49.23 -33.41
CA ASP A 23 -44.28 -50.10 -33.09
C ASP A 23 -43.01 -50.10 -33.99
N ALA A 24 -41.89 -50.50 -33.35
CA ALA A 24 -40.87 -51.49 -33.76
C ALA A 24 -39.96 -51.38 -35.03
N SER A 25 -38.65 -51.24 -34.74
CA SER A 25 -37.56 -52.22 -35.02
C SER A 25 -36.65 -52.17 -36.28
N THR A 26 -35.54 -52.94 -36.18
CA THR A 26 -34.58 -53.44 -37.19
C THR A 26 -33.43 -52.58 -37.77
N THR A 27 -32.26 -52.69 -37.10
CA THR A 27 -30.93 -53.14 -37.63
C THR A 27 -30.16 -52.41 -38.74
N GLY A 28 -28.90 -52.02 -38.43
CA GLY A 28 -27.73 -52.83 -38.88
C GLY A 28 -26.58 -52.11 -39.62
N GLY A 29 -25.33 -52.24 -39.13
CA GLY A 29 -24.10 -51.94 -39.89
C GLY A 29 -22.88 -51.46 -39.07
N ALA A 30 -21.78 -52.23 -39.08
CA ALA A 30 -20.42 -51.87 -38.62
C ALA A 30 -19.39 -52.29 -39.72
N PRO A 31 -18.08 -51.95 -39.70
CA PRO A 31 -17.05 -52.36 -38.69
C PRO A 31 -16.00 -51.21 -38.47
N THR A 32 -14.71 -51.23 -38.04
CA THR A 32 -13.70 -51.99 -37.21
C THR A 32 -12.41 -51.10 -37.20
N ALA A 33 -11.36 -51.17 -36.35
CA ALA A 33 -10.98 -51.85 -35.09
C ALA A 33 -9.62 -51.23 -34.58
N SER A 34 -8.87 -51.94 -33.71
CA SER A 34 -7.49 -51.72 -33.22
C SER A 34 -7.25 -50.61 -32.16
N ASP A 35 -6.41 -50.79 -31.12
CA ASP A 35 -6.04 -51.95 -30.27
C ASP A 35 -5.30 -51.40 -28.99
N SER A 36 -4.88 -52.09 -27.92
CA SER A 36 -4.77 -53.52 -27.56
C SER A 36 -4.93 -53.75 -26.03
N LYS A 37 -4.30 -54.78 -25.43
CA LYS A 37 -4.31 -55.16 -23.98
C LYS A 37 -3.11 -56.05 -23.59
N ARG A 38 -2.89 -56.28 -22.27
CA ARG A 38 -2.35 -57.46 -21.50
C ARG A 38 -1.93 -56.97 -20.08
N LYS A 39 -1.69 -57.73 -18.99
CA LYS A 39 -1.84 -59.13 -18.49
C LYS A 39 -1.65 -59.07 -16.93
N PHE A 40 -1.95 -60.04 -16.04
CA PHE A 40 -3.01 -61.08 -15.89
C PHE A 40 -2.74 -61.89 -14.58
N ALA A 41 -3.79 -62.31 -13.84
CA ALA A 41 -3.80 -63.33 -12.75
C ALA A 41 -3.03 -63.06 -11.44
N ASP A 42 -3.36 -63.63 -10.26
CA ASP A 42 -4.58 -64.20 -9.61
C ASP A 42 -4.21 -64.32 -8.09
N GLU A 43 -5.01 -64.69 -7.07
CA GLU A 43 -6.34 -65.33 -6.90
C GLU A 43 -7.10 -64.53 -5.76
N ASN A 44 -7.96 -64.94 -4.81
CA ASN A 44 -8.53 -66.23 -4.37
C ASN A 44 -9.93 -66.08 -3.66
N LEU A 45 -10.55 -67.24 -3.41
CA LEU A 45 -11.82 -67.66 -2.73
C LEU A 45 -12.65 -66.76 -1.75
N ASP A 46 -13.95 -66.66 -2.08
CA ASP A 46 -15.20 -66.82 -1.25
C ASP A 46 -15.62 -65.84 -0.10
N PRO A 47 -16.95 -65.71 0.22
CA PRO A 47 -18.13 -65.65 -0.67
C PRO A 47 -19.27 -64.67 -0.22
N LYS A 48 -20.35 -64.57 -1.06
CA LYS A 48 -21.75 -64.10 -0.81
C LYS A 48 -22.19 -62.64 -1.12
N GLU A 49 -22.88 -62.53 -2.26
CA GLU A 49 -24.25 -61.98 -2.49
C GLU A 49 -24.61 -60.47 -2.30
N PRO A 50 -25.66 -59.97 -3.03
CA PRO A 50 -25.57 -58.62 -3.61
C PRO A 50 -26.74 -57.64 -3.33
N LYS A 51 -26.48 -56.33 -3.52
CA LYS A 51 -27.47 -55.31 -3.91
C LYS A 51 -26.88 -54.28 -4.87
N SER A 52 -27.72 -53.62 -5.66
CA SER A 52 -27.33 -52.66 -6.70
C SER A 52 -27.88 -51.24 -6.47
N ALA A 53 -27.41 -50.31 -7.31
CA ALA A 53 -27.86 -48.92 -7.48
C ALA A 53 -27.40 -47.85 -6.45
N LYS A 54 -26.53 -46.96 -6.97
CA LYS A 54 -26.40 -45.52 -6.68
C LYS A 54 -26.65 -45.02 -5.24
N LYS A 55 -25.57 -44.60 -4.58
CA LYS A 55 -25.62 -43.62 -3.49
C LYS A 55 -24.45 -42.63 -3.62
N GLN A 56 -24.66 -41.38 -3.23
CA GLN A 56 -23.56 -40.40 -3.11
C GLN A 56 -22.62 -40.86 -1.99
N THR A 57 -21.33 -40.99 -2.28
CA THR A 57 -20.30 -41.24 -1.26
C THR A 57 -20.05 -39.93 -0.50
N LYS A 58 -20.20 -39.92 0.82
CA LYS A 58 -20.04 -38.71 1.62
C LYS A 58 -18.57 -38.27 1.66
N ILE A 59 -18.34 -36.95 1.60
CA ILE A 59 -17.08 -36.32 1.97
C ILE A 59 -17.16 -35.98 3.48
N SER A 60 -17.30 -37.00 4.34
CA SER A 60 -17.38 -36.84 5.81
C SER A 60 -16.28 -37.57 6.58
N ASP A 61 -15.64 -38.57 5.97
CA ASP A 61 -14.85 -39.56 6.71
C ASP A 61 -13.32 -39.35 6.53
N MET A 62 -12.91 -38.20 5.99
CA MET A 62 -11.50 -37.77 5.87
C MET A 62 -11.16 -36.49 6.66
N LEU A 63 -12.15 -35.83 7.27
CA LEU A 63 -11.98 -34.58 8.02
C LEU A 63 -12.03 -34.83 9.54
N LEU A 64 -10.98 -35.46 10.06
CA LEU A 64 -10.72 -35.57 11.50
C LEU A 64 -9.21 -35.60 11.76
N LYS A 65 -8.56 -34.44 11.56
CA LYS A 65 -7.18 -34.18 12.01
C LYS A 65 -7.12 -32.81 12.67
N ASN A 66 -6.53 -32.76 13.85
CA ASN A 66 -6.40 -31.54 14.64
C ASN A 66 -5.27 -30.67 14.08
N THR A 67 -5.55 -29.40 13.80
CA THR A 67 -4.51 -28.39 13.51
C THR A 67 -4.12 -27.70 14.81
N THR A 68 -2.83 -27.60 15.11
CA THR A 68 -2.30 -26.94 16.31
C THR A 68 -1.40 -25.79 15.88
N VAL A 69 -1.61 -24.59 16.41
CA VAL A 69 -0.72 -23.45 16.18
C VAL A 69 0.35 -23.46 17.26
N LYS A 70 1.62 -23.61 16.86
CA LYS A 70 2.79 -23.35 17.72
C LYS A 70 3.45 -22.06 17.24
N VAL A 71 3.72 -21.12 18.15
CA VAL A 71 4.39 -19.85 17.83
C VAL A 71 5.76 -19.82 18.52
N VAL A 72 6.79 -19.57 17.74
CA VAL A 72 8.18 -19.40 18.20
C VAL A 72 8.53 -17.92 18.06
N VAL A 73 9.08 -17.31 19.12
CA VAL A 73 9.36 -15.86 19.16
C VAL A 73 10.85 -15.62 19.43
N PRO A 74 11.62 -15.09 18.47
CA PRO A 74 12.99 -14.64 18.71
C PRO A 74 13.04 -13.44 19.66
N LEU A 75 13.84 -13.52 20.72
CA LEU A 75 13.98 -12.44 21.71
C LEU A 75 14.77 -11.26 21.15
N SER A 76 14.07 -10.18 20.76
CA SER A 76 14.70 -8.93 20.35
C SER A 76 15.45 -8.27 21.50
N ARG A 77 16.78 -8.06 21.33
CA ARG A 77 17.62 -7.36 22.30
C ARG A 77 17.48 -5.84 22.18
N ASP A 78 16.49 -5.27 22.85
CA ASP A 78 16.50 -3.85 23.21
C ASP A 78 15.98 -3.63 24.63
N SER A 79 16.80 -3.03 25.50
CA SER A 79 16.40 -2.69 26.87
C SER A 79 17.14 -1.45 27.41
N PRO A 80 16.51 -0.62 28.26
CA PRO A 80 17.08 0.70 28.59
C PRO A 80 18.23 0.61 29.58
N LYS A 81 19.33 1.33 29.29
CA LYS A 81 20.53 1.39 30.14
C LYS A 81 20.25 2.06 31.51
N LYS A 82 19.83 1.27 32.50
CA LYS A 82 19.82 1.67 33.92
C LYS A 82 21.27 1.74 34.45
N LYS A 83 21.53 2.72 35.31
CA LYS A 83 22.85 2.97 35.92
C LYS A 83 23.17 1.90 36.97
N LEU A 84 24.41 1.39 36.98
CA LEU A 84 24.90 0.60 38.11
C LEU A 84 25.04 1.50 39.36
N PRO A 85 24.64 1.03 40.56
CA PRO A 85 25.07 1.61 41.82
C PRO A 85 26.50 1.15 42.13
N THR A 86 27.36 2.06 42.61
CA THR A 86 28.75 1.75 42.96
C THR A 86 28.97 1.89 44.46
N THR A 87 29.20 0.78 45.17
CA THR A 87 29.55 0.77 46.58
C THR A 87 30.58 -0.32 46.88
N LEU A 88 31.83 0.08 47.13
CA LEU A 88 32.74 -0.54 48.10
C LEU A 88 34.05 0.29 48.22
N ASN A 89 34.16 1.02 49.33
CA ASN A 89 35.30 1.10 50.25
C ASN A 89 36.63 0.40 49.81
N LEU A 90 37.83 0.98 49.98
CA LEU A 90 38.28 1.94 51.01
C LEU A 90 39.45 2.87 50.57
N SER A 91 39.64 3.92 51.38
CA SER A 91 40.70 4.95 51.45
C SER A 91 42.12 4.36 51.78
N PRO A 92 43.23 5.15 51.96
CA PRO A 92 43.33 6.61 52.17
C PRO A 92 44.54 7.40 51.59
N HIS A 93 44.56 8.70 51.95
CA HIS A 93 45.67 9.69 51.93
C HIS A 93 45.95 10.49 50.63
N ALA A 94 46.24 11.81 50.69
CA ALA A 94 46.05 12.79 51.78
C ALA A 94 46.15 14.27 51.31
N LYS A 95 45.74 15.18 52.22
CA LYS A 95 46.04 16.64 52.31
C LYS A 95 45.27 17.62 51.40
N LYS A 96 44.47 18.46 52.08
CA LYS A 96 43.79 19.67 51.58
C LYS A 96 44.78 20.83 51.37
N LYS A 97 44.45 21.74 50.45
CA LYS A 97 44.28 23.18 50.76
C LYS A 97 43.45 23.87 49.66
N ALA A 98 42.91 25.05 49.96
CA ALA A 98 42.04 25.83 49.07
C ALA A 98 42.37 27.33 49.17
N THR A 99 42.04 28.11 48.13
CA THR A 99 41.39 29.45 48.22
C THR A 99 41.11 30.09 46.84
N LEU A 100 39.88 30.57 46.66
CA LEU A 100 39.43 31.85 46.07
C LEU A 100 40.07 32.46 44.79
N ALA A 101 39.21 32.55 43.75
CA ALA A 101 38.75 33.79 43.05
C ALA A 101 39.53 34.48 41.88
N HIS A 102 38.71 34.85 40.89
CA HIS A 102 38.82 35.89 39.82
C HIS A 102 39.73 35.76 38.56
N ASN A 103 39.02 35.76 37.41
CA ASN A 103 39.26 36.43 36.12
C ASN A 103 40.64 36.37 35.42
N SER A 104 40.72 35.73 34.23
CA SER A 104 40.92 36.44 32.93
C SER A 104 41.06 35.55 31.68
N ALA A 105 40.64 36.11 30.54
CA ALA A 105 41.03 35.93 29.12
C ALA A 105 41.68 34.63 28.55
N SER A 106 40.88 33.89 27.77
CA SER A 106 41.09 33.62 26.32
C SER A 106 42.00 32.48 25.77
N LYS A 107 41.53 31.88 24.65
CA LYS A 107 42.23 31.05 23.62
C LYS A 107 42.74 29.65 24.04
N PRO A 108 42.94 28.70 23.09
CA PRO A 108 42.18 28.43 21.86
C PRO A 108 41.75 26.94 21.71
N LYS A 109 40.76 26.65 20.84
CA LYS A 109 40.39 25.26 20.46
C LYS A 109 41.22 24.76 19.26
N LYS A 110 41.65 23.50 19.27
CA LYS A 110 42.16 22.78 18.09
C LYS A 110 40.98 22.18 17.28
N PRO A 111 41.03 22.18 15.94
CA PRO A 111 40.04 21.50 15.09
C PRO A 111 40.37 20.02 14.86
N LEU A 112 39.35 19.23 14.49
CA LEU A 112 39.47 17.88 13.92
C LEU A 112 39.15 17.92 12.41
N PRO A 113 39.63 16.94 11.61
CA PRO A 113 39.81 17.12 10.17
C PRO A 113 38.54 16.95 9.32
N LYS A 114 38.45 17.72 8.22
CA LYS A 114 37.45 17.54 7.15
C LYS A 114 37.95 16.50 6.14
N ARG A 115 37.04 15.68 5.59
CA ARG A 115 37.31 14.76 4.48
C ARG A 115 37.06 15.51 3.15
N ALA A 116 38.05 15.56 2.27
CA ALA A 116 37.98 16.38 1.05
C ALA A 116 37.30 15.65 -0.13
N ARG A 117 36.62 16.41 -0.99
CA ARG A 117 36.38 16.02 -2.39
C ARG A 117 37.58 16.47 -3.23
N HIS A 118 37.98 15.67 -4.21
CA HIS A 118 38.97 16.11 -5.20
C HIS A 118 38.35 17.14 -6.15
N VAL A 119 39.08 18.24 -6.35
CA VAL A 119 39.02 19.09 -7.53
C VAL A 119 40.42 19.03 -8.15
N VAL A 120 40.52 18.97 -9.48
CA VAL A 120 41.79 19.06 -10.20
C VAL A 120 42.02 20.54 -10.55
N PRO A 121 43.18 21.12 -10.23
CA PRO A 121 43.57 22.43 -10.74
C PRO A 121 44.22 22.29 -12.12
N ASP A 122 43.96 23.26 -13.00
CA ASP A 122 44.80 23.57 -14.15
C ASP A 122 45.49 24.93 -13.89
N ASP A 123 46.65 25.16 -14.50
CA ASP A 123 47.62 26.20 -14.11
C ASP A 123 47.76 27.33 -15.16
N GLU A 124 48.56 28.33 -14.84
CA GLU A 124 48.69 29.65 -15.49
C GLU A 124 48.86 29.69 -17.04
N SER A 125 48.27 30.72 -17.65
CA SER A 125 48.96 31.55 -18.68
C SER A 125 48.39 32.98 -18.67
N GLU A 126 49.25 33.97 -18.89
CA GLU A 126 48.90 35.40 -18.90
C GLU A 126 48.38 35.86 -20.27
N ASP A 127 47.48 36.85 -20.29
CA ASP A 127 47.50 37.98 -21.25
C ASP A 127 46.41 39.02 -20.91
N GLU A 128 46.83 40.15 -20.36
CA GLU A 128 46.07 41.42 -20.32
C GLU A 128 46.33 42.17 -21.64
N PRO A 129 45.32 42.85 -22.23
CA PRO A 129 45.31 44.29 -22.02
C PRO A 129 43.92 44.96 -22.00
N SER A 130 43.62 45.58 -20.86
CA SER A 130 43.17 46.97 -20.70
C SER A 130 42.29 47.61 -21.79
N SER A 131 41.11 48.12 -21.39
CA SER A 131 40.92 49.59 -21.27
C SER A 131 39.54 50.03 -20.74
N SER A 132 39.58 51.03 -19.86
CA SER A 132 38.56 52.06 -19.57
C SER A 132 37.07 51.71 -19.55
N ASP A 133 36.55 51.46 -18.36
CA ASP A 133 35.75 52.43 -17.57
C ASP A 133 34.76 53.42 -18.22
N LEU A 134 33.60 53.51 -17.54
CA LEU A 134 32.84 54.71 -17.11
C LEU A 134 31.84 55.45 -18.03
N SER A 135 30.92 56.12 -17.31
CA SER A 135 29.82 57.03 -17.71
C SER A 135 28.72 56.45 -18.61
N SER A 136 27.43 56.38 -18.26
CA SER A 136 26.49 57.18 -17.41
C SER A 136 25.66 58.23 -18.16
N ASP A 137 24.68 58.81 -17.44
CA ASP A 137 23.88 60.00 -17.75
C ASP A 137 22.66 59.81 -18.67
N ASP A 138 21.54 59.51 -18.00
CA ASP A 138 20.38 60.40 -17.87
C ASP A 138 19.49 60.82 -19.07
N ASP A 139 18.38 60.07 -19.19
CA ASP A 139 17.02 60.53 -18.83
C ASP A 139 16.12 61.34 -19.83
N VAL A 140 14.80 61.20 -19.58
CA VAL A 140 13.63 61.99 -20.06
C VAL A 140 13.45 62.28 -21.56
N ALA A 141 12.50 61.56 -22.20
CA ALA A 141 11.21 62.16 -22.63
C ALA A 141 10.25 61.21 -23.40
N VAL A 142 9.04 61.03 -22.84
CA VAL A 142 7.70 61.07 -23.48
C VAL A 142 7.50 60.56 -24.94
N ILE A 143 6.62 59.56 -25.12
CA ILE A 143 5.46 59.59 -26.05
C ILE A 143 4.49 58.41 -25.80
N SER A 144 3.20 58.63 -26.01
CA SER A 144 2.11 57.62 -26.09
C SER A 144 0.89 58.26 -26.77
N PRO A 145 -0.09 57.51 -27.34
CA PRO A 145 -0.15 56.08 -27.66
C PRO A 145 -0.31 55.85 -29.20
N PRO A 146 -0.60 54.61 -29.68
CA PRO A 146 -2.00 54.30 -30.02
C PRO A 146 -2.44 52.85 -29.70
N LYS A 147 -3.63 52.45 -30.18
CA LYS A 147 -4.42 51.30 -29.69
C LYS A 147 -4.28 50.01 -30.51
N ARG A 148 -4.37 48.87 -29.80
CA ARG A 148 -4.97 47.57 -30.16
C ARG A 148 -4.96 47.12 -31.64
N GLN A 149 -4.38 45.94 -31.89
CA GLN A 149 -5.17 44.80 -32.40
C GLN A 149 -4.53 43.45 -32.01
N SER A 150 -5.30 42.37 -32.14
CA SER A 150 -4.96 41.03 -31.62
C SER A 150 -4.55 40.05 -32.70
N THR A 151 -3.61 39.15 -32.38
CA THR A 151 -3.77 37.70 -32.66
C THR A 151 -2.84 36.89 -31.76
N ALA A 152 -3.41 36.07 -30.88
CA ALA A 152 -2.68 34.94 -30.31
C ALA A 152 -2.77 33.75 -31.27
N LYS A 153 -1.66 33.04 -31.48
CA LYS A 153 -1.67 31.66 -32.01
C LYS A 153 -0.41 30.91 -31.59
N SER A 154 -0.59 29.67 -31.16
CA SER A 154 0.47 28.80 -30.65
C SER A 154 1.33 28.23 -31.78
N SER A 155 2.65 28.25 -31.60
CA SER A 155 3.61 27.60 -32.49
C SER A 155 4.25 26.37 -31.80
N ASN A 156 3.69 25.20 -32.08
CA ASN A 156 4.41 23.95 -31.87
C ASN A 156 5.47 23.74 -32.97
N THR A 157 6.50 22.94 -32.66
CA THR A 157 7.52 22.38 -33.58
C THR A 157 8.48 23.32 -34.30
N LEU A 158 9.77 23.21 -33.91
CA LEU A 158 10.93 23.28 -34.80
C LEU A 158 11.92 22.19 -34.35
N GLY A 159 12.69 21.53 -35.21
CA GLY A 159 12.62 21.50 -36.68
C GLY A 159 13.70 20.57 -37.26
N ASN A 160 13.38 19.81 -38.31
CA ASN A 160 14.38 19.09 -39.09
C ASN A 160 15.00 20.03 -40.13
N PHE A 161 16.33 20.13 -40.17
CA PHE A 161 17.07 20.68 -41.30
C PHE A 161 17.84 19.57 -42.01
N ILE A 162 17.57 19.40 -43.31
CA ILE A 162 18.52 18.95 -44.35
C ILE A 162 17.91 19.40 -45.70
N LYS A 163 18.77 19.82 -46.63
CA LYS A 163 18.34 20.47 -47.89
C LYS A 163 17.70 19.46 -48.86
N LYS A 164 16.77 19.93 -49.69
CA LYS A 164 16.31 19.18 -50.87
C LYS A 164 17.35 19.26 -51.98
N ASP A 165 17.49 18.15 -52.70
CA ASP A 165 17.79 18.14 -54.13
C ASP A 165 16.66 17.38 -54.85
N LEU A 166 16.53 17.53 -56.18
CA LEU A 166 15.33 17.18 -56.94
C LEU A 166 15.59 16.16 -58.06
N SER A 167 15.28 14.87 -57.83
CA SER A 167 14.80 14.01 -58.93
C SER A 167 14.08 12.71 -58.51
N LYS A 168 12.99 12.44 -59.25
CA LYS A 168 12.43 11.14 -59.67
C LYS A 168 11.90 10.10 -58.64
N THR A 169 10.59 9.86 -58.80
CA THR A 169 9.82 8.61 -58.53
C THR A 169 9.55 8.16 -57.08
N PRO A 170 8.30 7.75 -56.76
CA PRO A 170 7.94 7.26 -55.43
C PRO A 170 8.27 5.78 -55.24
N LYS A 171 8.82 5.42 -54.07
CA LYS A 171 8.82 4.06 -53.51
C LYS A 171 7.94 4.03 -52.25
N PRO A 172 7.27 2.90 -51.93
CA PRO A 172 6.38 2.81 -50.77
C PRO A 172 7.14 3.03 -49.46
N LYS A 173 6.51 3.74 -48.52
CA LYS A 173 7.09 4.00 -47.18
C LYS A 173 6.98 2.74 -46.30
N PRO A 174 7.99 2.42 -45.48
CA PRO A 174 7.84 1.43 -44.42
C PRO A 174 6.74 1.84 -43.43
N SER A 175 5.95 0.87 -42.96
CA SER A 175 4.94 1.12 -41.94
C SER A 175 5.58 1.32 -40.56
N LYS A 176 5.13 2.35 -39.83
CA LYS A 176 5.49 2.49 -38.41
C LYS A 176 4.80 1.38 -37.62
N LYS A 177 5.58 0.41 -37.11
CA LYS A 177 5.18 -0.44 -35.97
C LYS A 177 5.82 0.14 -34.70
N GLY A 178 5.08 0.14 -33.59
CA GLY A 178 5.59 0.56 -32.28
C GLY A 178 4.63 1.51 -31.54
N GLY A 179 4.21 1.09 -30.35
CA GLY A 179 3.30 1.80 -29.45
C GLY A 179 1.83 1.35 -29.57
N PRO A 180 1.08 1.31 -28.46
CA PRO A 180 -0.37 1.11 -28.52
C PRO A 180 -1.03 2.24 -29.31
N SER A 181 -2.11 1.91 -30.02
CA SER A 181 -2.91 2.90 -30.76
C SER A 181 -3.43 4.01 -29.84
N LYS A 182 -3.75 5.18 -30.41
CA LYS A 182 -4.52 6.23 -29.73
C LYS A 182 -5.95 5.73 -29.47
N LYS A 183 -6.12 4.89 -28.46
CA LYS A 183 -7.37 4.76 -27.72
C LYS A 183 -7.45 5.86 -26.67
N ASP A 184 -8.64 6.06 -26.15
CA ASP A 184 -9.04 7.29 -25.50
C ASP A 184 -8.38 7.53 -24.13
N LYS A 185 -8.59 8.73 -23.57
CA LYS A 185 -7.97 9.19 -22.32
C LYS A 185 -8.59 8.54 -21.07
N GLU A 186 -8.88 7.24 -21.07
CA GLU A 186 -9.47 6.53 -19.92
C GLU A 186 -8.79 7.00 -18.61
N SER A 187 -9.58 7.57 -17.70
CA SER A 187 -9.17 7.76 -16.31
C SER A 187 -9.21 6.41 -15.59
N ILE A 188 -8.54 6.29 -14.45
CA ILE A 188 -8.60 5.06 -13.64
C ILE A 188 -10.07 4.74 -13.31
N ASP A 189 -10.84 5.77 -12.93
CA ASP A 189 -12.23 5.63 -12.52
C ASP A 189 -13.20 5.43 -13.70
N GLU A 190 -12.73 5.44 -14.96
CA GLU A 190 -13.48 5.03 -16.16
C GLU A 190 -13.20 3.59 -16.59
N THR A 191 -12.21 2.91 -15.99
CA THR A 191 -11.79 1.61 -16.48
C THR A 191 -12.88 0.53 -16.33
N LYS A 192 -12.93 -0.37 -17.30
CA LYS A 192 -13.77 -1.58 -17.29
C LYS A 192 -13.06 -2.79 -16.68
N LEU A 193 -11.87 -2.59 -16.11
CA LEU A 193 -11.08 -3.62 -15.45
C LEU A 193 -11.47 -3.80 -13.99
N ALA A 194 -11.18 -4.99 -13.46
CA ALA A 194 -11.21 -5.26 -12.03
C ALA A 194 -10.12 -4.44 -11.30
N PRO A 195 -10.42 -3.78 -10.17
CA PRO A 195 -9.41 -3.11 -9.36
C PRO A 195 -8.46 -4.14 -8.75
N LEU A 196 -7.16 -3.89 -8.88
CA LEU A 196 -6.11 -4.65 -8.24
C LEU A 196 -5.31 -3.67 -7.37
N THR A 197 -5.49 -3.78 -6.06
CA THR A 197 -4.77 -3.00 -5.05
C THR A 197 -3.53 -3.76 -4.60
N GLU A 198 -3.69 -5.05 -4.33
CA GLU A 198 -2.62 -5.92 -3.84
C GLU A 198 -1.64 -6.28 -4.94
N ILE A 199 -0.36 -6.06 -4.66
CA ILE A 199 0.74 -6.37 -5.59
C ILE A 199 0.75 -7.87 -5.97
N PRO A 200 0.58 -8.84 -5.06
CA PRO A 200 0.47 -10.26 -5.44
C PRO A 200 -0.68 -10.56 -6.41
N ASP A 201 -1.86 -9.96 -6.24
CA ASP A 201 -3.01 -10.18 -7.14
C ASP A 201 -2.72 -9.69 -8.58
N MET A 202 -1.82 -8.70 -8.75
CA MET A 202 -1.35 -8.24 -10.07
C MET A 202 -0.49 -9.29 -10.79
N PHE A 203 0.37 -9.97 -10.04
CA PHE A 203 1.22 -11.03 -10.57
C PHE A 203 0.40 -12.29 -10.87
N LEU A 204 -0.60 -12.59 -10.03
CA LEU A 204 -1.55 -13.66 -10.26
C LEU A 204 -2.34 -13.45 -11.56
N ASP A 205 -2.86 -12.24 -11.79
CA ASP A 205 -3.53 -11.87 -13.05
C ASP A 205 -2.55 -11.89 -14.24
N MET A 206 -1.30 -11.46 -14.06
CA MET A 206 -0.27 -11.48 -15.12
C MET A 206 0.08 -12.91 -15.59
N VAL A 207 0.22 -13.85 -14.66
CA VAL A 207 0.48 -15.27 -14.97
C VAL A 207 -0.78 -15.96 -15.51
N LYS A 208 -1.96 -15.68 -14.93
CA LYS A 208 -3.25 -16.22 -15.40
C LYS A 208 -3.58 -15.81 -16.84
N ASN A 209 -3.24 -14.58 -17.23
CA ASN A 209 -3.40 -14.08 -18.60
C ASN A 209 -2.27 -14.52 -19.56
N ARG A 210 -1.37 -15.42 -19.11
CA ARG A 210 -0.31 -16.05 -19.92
C ARG A 210 -0.25 -17.56 -19.71
N PRO A 211 -1.29 -18.33 -20.10
CA PRO A 211 -1.29 -19.78 -19.99
C PRO A 211 -0.11 -20.45 -20.73
N GLU A 212 0.43 -19.84 -21.78
CA GLU A 212 1.63 -20.30 -22.49
C GLU A 212 2.91 -20.30 -21.60
N PHE A 213 2.89 -19.58 -20.48
CA PHE A 213 3.97 -19.64 -19.49
C PHE A 213 3.98 -20.98 -18.74
N LYS A 214 2.84 -21.69 -18.63
CA LYS A 214 2.79 -23.03 -18.03
C LYS A 214 3.68 -24.01 -18.79
N ASP A 215 3.57 -24.01 -20.11
CA ASP A 215 4.39 -24.85 -21.00
C ASP A 215 5.88 -24.49 -20.91
N THR A 216 6.18 -23.22 -20.58
CA THR A 216 7.55 -22.74 -20.32
C THR A 216 8.10 -23.31 -19.00
N ILE A 217 7.29 -23.33 -17.93
CA ILE A 217 7.67 -23.96 -16.65
C ILE A 217 7.84 -25.48 -16.82
N ASP A 218 6.98 -26.13 -17.59
CA ASP A 218 7.08 -27.56 -17.87
C ASP A 218 8.32 -27.92 -18.73
N GLN A 219 8.77 -27.02 -19.61
CA GLN A 219 10.06 -27.16 -20.33
C GLN A 219 11.29 -26.91 -19.45
N ILE A 220 11.18 -26.07 -18.40
CA ILE A 220 12.24 -25.88 -17.40
C ILE A 220 12.40 -27.14 -16.52
N GLY A 221 11.35 -27.97 -16.40
CA GLY A 221 11.44 -29.31 -15.81
C GLY A 221 11.84 -29.35 -14.33
N GLY A 222 11.65 -28.25 -13.60
CA GLY A 222 12.06 -28.11 -12.21
C GLY A 222 13.52 -27.64 -12.00
N ARG A 223 14.31 -27.46 -13.07
CA ARG A 223 15.65 -26.85 -12.96
C ARG A 223 15.54 -25.43 -12.41
N GLN A 224 16.42 -25.07 -11.48
CA GLN A 224 16.47 -23.71 -10.95
C GLN A 224 16.96 -22.74 -12.04
N LEU A 225 16.20 -21.67 -12.33
CA LEU A 225 16.60 -20.61 -13.25
C LEU A 225 17.72 -19.77 -12.64
N ARG A 226 18.91 -19.75 -13.26
CA ARG A 226 20.09 -19.06 -12.73
C ARG A 226 20.08 -17.58 -13.12
N VAL A 227 19.86 -16.69 -12.15
CA VAL A 227 19.71 -15.25 -12.38
C VAL A 227 20.83 -14.47 -11.68
N ALA A 228 21.40 -13.51 -12.39
CA ALA A 228 22.34 -12.53 -11.84
C ALA A 228 21.85 -11.11 -12.12
N THR A 229 22.14 -10.18 -11.21
CA THR A 229 21.72 -8.78 -11.32
C THR A 229 22.92 -7.82 -11.20
N MET A 230 22.83 -6.67 -11.88
CA MET A 230 23.89 -5.65 -11.86
C MET A 230 23.31 -4.24 -11.80
N CYS A 231 23.93 -3.38 -10.99
CA CYS A 231 23.30 -2.15 -10.48
C CYS A 231 21.97 -2.49 -9.79
N SER A 232 22.03 -3.48 -8.89
CA SER A 232 20.89 -4.24 -8.40
C SER A 232 19.84 -3.43 -7.62
N GLY A 233 20.25 -2.37 -6.91
CA GLY A 233 19.36 -1.44 -6.21
C GLY A 233 18.40 -2.09 -5.22
N THR A 234 17.15 -2.28 -5.64
CA THR A 234 16.04 -2.86 -4.85
C THR A 234 15.85 -4.37 -5.07
N GLU A 235 16.61 -5.00 -5.98
CA GLU A 235 16.38 -6.37 -6.47
C GLU A 235 14.96 -6.62 -7.01
N SER A 236 14.37 -5.56 -7.61
CA SER A 236 13.08 -5.65 -8.32
C SER A 236 12.95 -6.84 -9.29
N PRO A 237 14.00 -7.33 -9.99
CA PRO A 237 13.90 -8.54 -10.81
C PRO A 237 13.65 -9.81 -9.97
N LEU A 238 14.33 -9.98 -8.83
CA LEU A 238 14.17 -11.17 -7.99
C LEU A 238 12.82 -11.14 -7.27
N LEU A 239 12.39 -9.99 -6.75
CA LEU A 239 11.04 -9.79 -6.19
C LEU A 239 9.96 -10.15 -7.22
N ALA A 240 10.10 -9.67 -8.45
CA ALA A 240 9.17 -10.00 -9.53
C ALA A 240 9.15 -11.50 -9.86
N LEU A 241 10.31 -12.17 -9.89
CA LEU A 241 10.38 -13.62 -10.14
C LEU A 241 9.79 -14.44 -8.98
N GLY A 242 9.97 -14.01 -7.73
CA GLY A 242 9.34 -14.62 -6.55
C GLY A 242 7.81 -14.54 -6.62
N LEU A 243 7.26 -13.36 -6.92
CA LEU A 243 5.81 -13.18 -7.10
C LEU A 243 5.26 -13.98 -8.30
N ILE A 244 6.03 -14.13 -9.39
CA ILE A 244 5.70 -15.05 -10.50
C ILE A 244 5.68 -16.50 -9.99
N ALA A 245 6.66 -16.93 -9.18
CA ALA A 245 6.74 -18.30 -8.65
C ALA A 245 5.54 -18.64 -7.75
N THR A 246 5.18 -17.76 -6.81
CA THR A 246 3.97 -17.90 -5.99
C THR A 246 2.71 -17.98 -6.84
N SER A 247 2.60 -17.15 -7.88
CA SER A 247 1.47 -17.16 -8.82
C SER A 247 1.37 -18.45 -9.63
N VAL A 248 2.50 -18.99 -10.10
CA VAL A 248 2.60 -20.30 -10.79
C VAL A 248 2.19 -21.44 -9.85
N LYS A 249 2.61 -21.39 -8.59
CA LYS A 249 2.26 -22.38 -7.57
C LYS A 249 0.76 -22.36 -7.28
N GLN A 250 0.19 -21.17 -7.06
CA GLN A 250 -1.23 -20.97 -6.78
C GLN A 250 -2.15 -21.37 -7.95
N LEU A 251 -1.76 -21.08 -9.20
CA LEU A 251 -2.58 -21.37 -10.38
C LEU A 251 -2.49 -22.83 -10.85
N TRP A 252 -1.31 -23.44 -10.77
CA TRP A 252 -1.02 -24.72 -11.46
C TRP A 252 -0.37 -25.79 -10.56
N GLY A 253 -0.13 -25.51 -9.27
CA GLY A 253 0.52 -26.43 -8.32
C GLY A 253 2.03 -26.64 -8.55
N LYS A 254 2.60 -26.02 -9.58
CA LYS A 254 3.98 -26.23 -10.04
C LYS A 254 4.99 -25.35 -9.30
N ASP A 255 6.21 -25.86 -9.19
CA ASP A 255 7.33 -25.10 -8.65
C ASP A 255 8.08 -24.38 -9.78
N PHE A 256 8.15 -23.05 -9.71
CA PHE A 256 9.12 -22.27 -10.50
C PHE A 256 10.24 -21.83 -9.57
N ARG A 257 11.40 -22.48 -9.64
CA ARG A 257 12.53 -22.26 -8.72
C ARG A 257 13.56 -21.34 -9.37
N VAL A 258 14.07 -20.38 -8.60
CA VAL A 258 15.05 -19.39 -9.05
C VAL A 258 16.31 -19.54 -8.20
N ARG A 259 17.47 -19.62 -8.85
CA ARG A 259 18.78 -19.57 -8.18
C ARG A 259 19.37 -18.19 -8.37
N HIS A 260 19.44 -17.43 -7.28
CA HIS A 260 20.26 -16.23 -7.25
C HIS A 260 21.74 -16.63 -7.38
N VAL A 261 22.45 -16.07 -8.35
CA VAL A 261 23.88 -16.36 -8.58
C VAL A 261 24.76 -15.28 -7.96
N PHE A 262 24.51 -14.00 -8.29
CA PHE A 262 25.11 -12.85 -7.62
C PHE A 262 24.29 -11.57 -7.81
N SER A 263 24.43 -10.66 -6.85
CA SER A 263 24.08 -9.24 -6.97
C SER A 263 25.32 -8.41 -7.29
N CYS A 264 25.16 -7.23 -7.89
CA CYS A 264 26.22 -6.24 -7.94
C CYS A 264 25.69 -4.82 -7.75
N GLU A 265 26.16 -4.15 -6.70
CA GLU A 265 25.70 -2.82 -6.27
C GLU A 265 26.86 -2.07 -5.60
N ILE A 266 26.96 -0.76 -5.83
CA ILE A 266 28.09 0.09 -5.40
C ILE A 266 27.75 0.97 -4.18
N GLU A 267 26.47 1.29 -3.97
CA GLU A 267 26.02 2.11 -2.85
C GLU A 267 25.90 1.28 -1.55
N PRO A 268 26.67 1.58 -0.49
CA PRO A 268 26.75 0.71 0.69
C PRO A 268 25.43 0.48 1.45
N PHE A 269 24.51 1.45 1.42
CA PHE A 269 23.20 1.25 2.06
C PHE A 269 22.27 0.34 1.23
N LYS A 270 22.48 0.28 -0.10
CA LYS A 270 21.77 -0.64 -0.98
C LYS A 270 22.35 -2.04 -0.86
N GLN A 271 23.66 -2.18 -0.76
CA GLN A 271 24.32 -3.43 -0.36
C GLN A 271 23.72 -3.98 0.95
N ALA A 272 23.61 -3.15 1.99
CA ALA A 272 23.01 -3.56 3.27
C ALA A 272 21.49 -3.84 3.23
N TYR A 273 20.75 -3.26 2.27
CA TYR A 273 19.37 -3.64 1.99
C TYR A 273 19.29 -4.98 1.25
N ILE A 274 20.15 -5.21 0.25
CA ILE A 274 20.21 -6.44 -0.54
C ILE A 274 20.56 -7.62 0.37
N GLU A 275 21.63 -7.50 1.16
CA GLU A 275 22.06 -8.55 2.09
C GLU A 275 20.92 -8.97 3.02
N ARG A 276 20.28 -7.99 3.67
CA ARG A 276 19.24 -8.24 4.67
C ARG A 276 17.96 -8.89 4.12
N ASN A 277 17.62 -8.66 2.85
CA ASN A 277 16.35 -9.12 2.25
C ASN A 277 16.52 -10.24 1.22
N PHE A 278 17.74 -10.49 0.70
CA PHE A 278 17.98 -11.44 -0.40
C PHE A 278 19.16 -12.39 -0.18
N GLN A 279 20.02 -12.13 0.83
CA GLN A 279 21.17 -12.95 1.23
C GLN A 279 21.91 -13.59 0.02
N PRO A 280 22.40 -12.77 -0.93
CA PRO A 280 22.99 -13.26 -2.17
C PRO A 280 24.22 -14.14 -1.89
N PRO A 281 24.40 -15.29 -2.57
CA PRO A 281 25.61 -16.10 -2.42
C PRO A 281 26.91 -15.33 -2.70
N ILE A 282 26.84 -14.30 -3.56
CA ILE A 282 27.90 -13.30 -3.75
C ILE A 282 27.28 -11.92 -3.97
N LEU A 283 27.72 -10.92 -3.20
CA LEU A 283 27.40 -9.49 -3.40
C LEU A 283 28.65 -8.75 -3.88
N PHE A 284 28.73 -8.45 -5.17
CA PHE A 284 29.87 -7.72 -5.77
C PHE A 284 29.73 -6.20 -5.64
N ARG A 285 30.86 -5.49 -5.51
CA ARG A 285 30.90 -4.05 -5.22
C ARG A 285 30.96 -3.12 -6.44
N ASP A 286 31.70 -3.45 -7.49
CA ASP A 286 31.78 -2.62 -8.70
C ASP A 286 31.60 -3.48 -9.96
N VAL A 287 30.59 -3.14 -10.76
CA VAL A 287 30.29 -3.77 -12.05
C VAL A 287 31.44 -3.63 -13.06
N CYS A 288 32.36 -2.69 -12.83
CA CYS A 288 33.59 -2.54 -13.61
C CYS A 288 34.57 -3.70 -13.42
N GLU A 289 34.55 -4.41 -12.28
CA GLU A 289 35.46 -5.51 -11.97
C GLU A 289 34.98 -6.86 -12.52
N LEU A 290 33.69 -7.01 -12.82
CA LEU A 290 33.09 -8.27 -13.28
C LEU A 290 33.57 -8.74 -14.67
N GLY A 291 34.35 -7.93 -15.37
CA GLY A 291 35.01 -8.33 -16.61
C GLY A 291 36.31 -9.13 -16.43
N GLU A 292 36.83 -9.24 -15.20
CA GLU A 292 38.02 -10.04 -14.87
C GLU A 292 37.64 -11.40 -14.25
N ASP A 293 38.62 -12.29 -14.04
CA ASP A 293 38.39 -13.61 -13.43
C ASP A 293 37.94 -13.53 -11.96
N GLU A 294 38.34 -12.48 -11.23
CA GLU A 294 38.00 -12.23 -9.82
C GLU A 294 37.59 -10.77 -9.60
N ALA A 295 36.51 -10.55 -8.85
CA ALA A 295 36.03 -9.22 -8.46
C ALA A 295 35.83 -9.09 -6.94
N THR A 296 35.81 -7.85 -6.46
CA THR A 296 35.71 -7.52 -5.03
C THR A 296 34.25 -7.53 -4.55
N THR A 297 33.98 -8.21 -3.44
CA THR A 297 32.67 -8.21 -2.78
C THR A 297 32.42 -6.90 -2.01
N ALA A 298 31.18 -6.66 -1.60
CA ALA A 298 30.84 -5.57 -0.67
C ALA A 298 31.70 -5.61 0.61
N TYR A 299 32.03 -6.82 1.08
CA TYR A 299 32.85 -7.10 2.27
C TYR A 299 34.36 -6.90 2.05
N GLY A 300 34.80 -6.67 0.80
CA GLY A 300 36.21 -6.41 0.47
C GLY A 300 37.05 -7.64 0.16
N ALA A 301 36.49 -8.85 0.26
CA ALA A 301 37.14 -10.06 -0.22
C ALA A 301 37.12 -10.13 -1.76
N LYS A 302 38.14 -10.74 -2.38
CA LYS A 302 38.08 -11.14 -3.80
C LYS A 302 37.51 -12.54 -3.92
N VAL A 303 36.63 -12.75 -4.90
CA VAL A 303 36.09 -14.07 -5.25
C VAL A 303 36.00 -14.23 -6.78
N PRO A 304 36.07 -15.47 -7.31
CA PRO A 304 35.89 -15.73 -8.73
C PRO A 304 34.52 -15.26 -9.25
N VAL A 305 34.49 -14.69 -10.45
CA VAL A 305 33.25 -14.15 -11.06
C VAL A 305 32.45 -15.27 -11.73
N PRO A 306 31.19 -15.54 -11.33
CA PRO A 306 30.39 -16.59 -11.96
C PRO A 306 30.03 -16.27 -13.42
N THR A 307 30.18 -17.26 -14.29
CA THR A 307 29.85 -17.16 -15.72
C THR A 307 28.61 -17.96 -16.11
N ASP A 308 28.30 -19.05 -15.40
CA ASP A 308 27.10 -19.87 -15.59
C ASP A 308 25.85 -19.14 -15.06
N VAL A 309 25.14 -18.47 -15.98
CA VAL A 309 23.93 -17.66 -15.72
C VAL A 309 22.97 -17.78 -16.92
N ASP A 310 21.70 -18.11 -16.65
CA ASP A 310 20.64 -18.20 -17.67
C ASP A 310 20.12 -16.82 -18.10
N MET A 311 19.98 -15.90 -17.12
CA MET A 311 19.44 -14.57 -17.33
C MET A 311 20.20 -13.50 -16.54
N LEU A 312 20.71 -12.49 -17.26
CA LEU A 312 21.19 -11.23 -16.68
C LEU A 312 20.08 -10.18 -16.73
N VAL A 313 19.85 -9.49 -15.60
CA VAL A 313 19.01 -8.27 -15.57
C VAL A 313 19.81 -7.11 -14.98
N ALA A 314 19.97 -6.00 -15.71
CA ALA A 314 20.85 -4.90 -15.30
C ALA A 314 20.27 -3.49 -15.48
N GLY A 315 20.37 -2.67 -14.43
CA GLY A 315 19.90 -1.29 -14.35
C GLY A 315 21.03 -0.26 -14.40
N THR A 316 21.88 -0.34 -15.43
CA THR A 316 23.09 0.51 -15.58
C THR A 316 22.82 1.99 -15.30
N SER A 317 23.75 2.70 -14.65
CA SER A 317 23.54 4.08 -14.19
C SER A 317 22.97 5.00 -15.28
N CYS A 318 22.02 5.85 -14.91
CA CYS A 318 21.34 6.78 -15.82
C CYS A 318 21.80 8.24 -15.69
N VAL A 319 22.78 8.53 -14.83
CA VAL A 319 23.20 9.90 -14.44
C VAL A 319 23.56 10.78 -15.64
N ASP A 320 24.37 10.29 -16.59
CA ASP A 320 24.79 11.06 -17.76
C ASP A 320 23.66 11.26 -18.78
N TYR A 321 22.67 10.36 -18.81
CA TYR A 321 21.57 10.36 -19.78
C TYR A 321 20.31 11.08 -19.27
N SER A 322 20.16 11.25 -17.95
CA SER A 322 18.96 11.76 -17.29
C SER A 322 18.45 13.07 -17.91
N GLY A 323 17.13 13.18 -18.09
CA GLY A 323 16.49 14.41 -18.54
C GLY A 323 16.62 15.59 -17.55
N LEU A 324 16.97 15.30 -16.29
CA LEU A 324 17.21 16.28 -15.24
C LEU A 324 18.68 16.74 -15.16
N ASN A 325 19.60 16.04 -15.82
CA ASN A 325 21.01 16.44 -15.88
C ASN A 325 21.21 17.49 -17.01
N ASN A 326 21.83 18.63 -16.67
CA ASN A 326 22.18 19.69 -17.61
C ASN A 326 23.58 19.50 -18.23
N GLN A 327 24.44 18.67 -17.63
CA GLN A 327 25.80 18.34 -18.08
C GLN A 327 25.86 16.86 -18.50
N LYS A 328 25.22 16.55 -19.64
CA LYS A 328 25.11 15.17 -20.16
C LYS A 328 26.41 14.74 -20.84
N LYS A 329 26.84 13.51 -20.61
CA LYS A 329 27.96 12.87 -21.31
C LYS A 329 27.47 11.81 -22.30
N THR A 330 28.27 11.52 -23.31
CA THR A 330 28.04 10.39 -24.20
C THR A 330 28.59 9.10 -23.57
N ILE A 331 28.07 7.95 -24.01
CA ILE A 331 28.48 6.60 -23.57
C ILE A 331 29.99 6.33 -23.68
N ASP A 332 30.67 7.03 -24.58
CA ASP A 332 32.10 6.89 -24.87
C ASP A 332 32.97 7.93 -24.12
N ALA A 333 32.37 8.94 -23.46
CA ALA A 333 33.07 10.09 -22.87
C ALA A 333 33.41 9.93 -21.36
N GLY A 334 33.74 8.72 -20.93
CA GLY A 334 34.17 8.43 -19.55
C GLY A 334 33.13 8.75 -18.46
N GLY A 335 31.85 8.85 -18.82
CA GLY A 335 30.75 9.03 -17.89
C GLY A 335 30.51 7.80 -17.01
N GLU A 336 29.81 8.00 -15.89
CA GLU A 336 29.39 6.92 -14.98
C GLU A 336 28.49 5.92 -15.70
N SER A 337 27.49 6.42 -16.45
CA SER A 337 26.60 5.63 -17.30
C SER A 337 27.33 4.91 -18.44
N GLY A 338 28.49 5.44 -18.86
CA GLY A 338 29.38 4.81 -19.83
C GLY A 338 30.19 3.67 -19.21
N ARG A 339 30.77 3.90 -18.03
CA ARG A 339 31.55 2.91 -17.28
C ARG A 339 30.72 1.70 -16.88
N THR A 340 29.57 1.90 -16.23
CA THR A 340 28.72 0.78 -15.77
C THR A 340 28.22 -0.08 -16.94
N PHE A 341 27.97 0.52 -18.10
CA PHE A 341 27.59 -0.23 -19.29
C PHE A 341 28.75 -1.08 -19.85
N HIS A 342 29.97 -0.52 -19.92
CA HIS A 342 31.12 -1.26 -20.46
C HIS A 342 31.60 -2.39 -19.51
N GLY A 343 31.51 -2.22 -18.19
CA GLY A 343 31.79 -3.29 -17.22
C GLY A 343 30.84 -4.48 -17.38
N MET A 344 29.53 -4.21 -17.41
CA MET A 344 28.49 -5.21 -17.70
C MET A 344 28.71 -5.88 -19.06
N LEU A 345 29.04 -5.10 -20.10
CA LEU A 345 29.27 -5.64 -21.44
C LEU A 345 30.49 -6.58 -21.49
N LYS A 346 31.58 -6.28 -20.77
CA LYS A 346 32.76 -7.16 -20.69
C LYS A 346 32.42 -8.48 -20.00
N TRP A 347 31.63 -8.48 -18.92
CA TRP A 347 31.11 -9.73 -18.34
C TRP A 347 30.22 -10.50 -19.33
N VAL A 348 29.37 -9.82 -20.11
CA VAL A 348 28.55 -10.46 -21.16
C VAL A 348 29.40 -11.08 -22.27
N GLU A 349 30.49 -10.43 -22.66
CA GLU A 349 31.44 -10.95 -23.65
C GLU A 349 32.08 -12.26 -23.18
N ASN A 350 32.43 -12.36 -21.90
CA ASN A 350 32.98 -13.57 -21.27
C ASN A 350 31.91 -14.67 -21.05
N SER A 351 30.81 -14.32 -20.36
CA SER A 351 29.84 -15.27 -19.80
C SER A 351 28.77 -15.74 -20.78
N ARG A 352 28.54 -14.98 -21.87
CA ARG A 352 27.62 -15.35 -22.97
C ARG A 352 26.20 -15.79 -22.55
N PRO A 353 25.52 -15.14 -21.57
CA PRO A 353 24.22 -15.57 -21.05
C PRO A 353 23.14 -15.68 -22.15
N PRO A 354 22.22 -16.67 -22.08
CA PRO A 354 21.11 -16.84 -23.03
C PRO A 354 20.13 -15.66 -23.10
N ILE A 355 19.79 -15.05 -21.95
CA ILE A 355 18.87 -13.92 -21.84
C ILE A 355 19.58 -12.73 -21.19
N ILE A 356 19.44 -11.55 -21.78
CA ILE A 356 19.88 -10.27 -21.20
C ILE A 356 18.73 -9.28 -21.27
N ILE A 357 18.39 -8.66 -20.14
CA ILE A 357 17.40 -7.57 -20.06
C ILE A 357 18.07 -6.34 -19.44
N LEU A 358 18.03 -5.21 -20.14
CA LEU A 358 18.48 -3.91 -19.63
C LEU A 358 17.31 -2.95 -19.45
N GLU A 359 17.39 -2.09 -18.43
CA GLU A 359 16.50 -0.94 -18.21
C GLU A 359 17.34 0.36 -18.20
N ASN A 360 16.83 1.43 -18.83
CA ASN A 360 17.34 2.78 -18.62
C ASN A 360 16.31 3.87 -19.01
N VAL A 361 16.65 5.14 -18.77
CA VAL A 361 15.85 6.30 -19.18
C VAL A 361 15.72 6.41 -20.72
N CYS A 362 14.64 7.07 -21.17
CA CYS A 362 14.36 7.26 -22.61
C CYS A 362 15.45 7.98 -23.41
N ASN A 363 16.31 8.75 -22.73
CA ASN A 363 17.38 9.54 -23.34
C ASN A 363 18.70 8.76 -23.49
N ALA A 364 18.80 7.54 -22.96
CA ALA A 364 19.99 6.71 -23.13
C ALA A 364 20.21 6.39 -24.63
N PRO A 365 21.45 6.15 -25.10
CA PRO A 365 21.75 6.03 -26.52
C PRO A 365 21.41 4.64 -27.08
N TRP A 366 20.14 4.23 -26.97
CA TRP A 366 19.64 2.89 -27.29
C TRP A 366 20.05 2.33 -28.67
N PRO A 367 20.11 3.10 -29.77
CA PRO A 367 20.65 2.61 -31.03
C PRO A 367 22.13 2.21 -30.96
N LYS A 368 22.97 2.90 -30.17
CA LYS A 368 24.36 2.49 -29.92
C LYS A 368 24.43 1.25 -29.04
N VAL A 369 23.58 1.16 -28.02
CA VAL A 369 23.52 -0.02 -27.12
C VAL A 369 23.16 -1.28 -27.92
N LYS A 370 22.12 -1.20 -28.76
CA LYS A 370 21.76 -2.27 -29.70
C LYS A 370 22.93 -2.65 -30.60
N ALA A 371 23.58 -1.68 -31.26
CA ALA A 371 24.71 -1.93 -32.15
C ALA A 371 25.91 -2.60 -31.44
N LYS A 372 26.16 -2.30 -30.15
CA LYS A 372 27.18 -2.97 -29.34
C LYS A 372 26.83 -4.46 -29.14
N PHE A 373 25.60 -4.79 -28.71
CA PHE A 373 25.14 -6.18 -28.64
C PHE A 373 25.21 -6.90 -30.01
N GLU A 374 24.83 -6.21 -31.09
CA GLU A 374 24.91 -6.75 -32.45
C GLU A 374 26.35 -7.08 -32.86
N SER A 375 27.33 -6.25 -32.48
CA SER A 375 28.75 -6.51 -32.75
C SER A 375 29.31 -7.71 -31.97
N ILE A 376 28.84 -7.97 -30.75
CA ILE A 376 29.26 -9.12 -29.94
C ILE A 376 28.40 -10.38 -30.19
N GLY A 377 27.69 -10.46 -31.31
CA GLY A 377 26.99 -11.68 -31.74
C GLY A 377 25.62 -11.93 -31.07
N TYR A 378 25.02 -10.93 -30.43
CA TYR A 378 23.62 -10.97 -29.98
C TYR A 378 22.69 -10.34 -31.02
N ASP A 379 21.44 -10.81 -31.11
CA ASP A 379 20.33 -10.02 -31.66
C ASP A 379 19.72 -9.24 -30.50
N ALA A 380 19.35 -7.97 -30.71
CA ALA A 380 18.78 -7.12 -29.66
C ALA A 380 17.70 -6.17 -30.19
N GLU A 381 16.68 -5.88 -29.37
CA GLU A 381 15.65 -4.88 -29.64
C GLU A 381 15.22 -4.17 -28.34
N PHE A 382 14.72 -2.94 -28.46
CA PHE A 382 14.31 -2.11 -27.33
C PHE A 382 12.99 -1.37 -27.57
N SER A 383 12.25 -1.10 -26.50
CA SER A 383 11.04 -0.27 -26.55
C SER A 383 10.78 0.49 -25.26
N ARG A 384 10.06 1.59 -25.41
CA ARG A 384 9.52 2.41 -24.33
C ARG A 384 8.30 1.73 -23.71
N PHE A 385 8.32 1.56 -22.40
CA PHE A 385 7.18 1.15 -21.59
C PHE A 385 6.87 2.21 -20.53
N ASP A 386 5.66 2.19 -19.97
CA ASP A 386 5.20 3.19 -19.00
C ASP A 386 4.31 2.50 -17.96
N THR A 387 4.68 2.62 -16.69
CA THR A 387 4.26 1.71 -15.61
C THR A 387 2.73 1.68 -15.39
N LYS A 388 2.01 2.78 -15.64
CA LYS A 388 0.52 2.82 -15.63
C LYS A 388 -0.18 1.94 -16.68
N HIS A 389 0.56 1.37 -17.63
CA HIS A 389 0.08 0.36 -18.57
C HIS A 389 0.47 -1.07 -18.15
N TYR A 390 1.02 -1.21 -16.94
CA TYR A 390 1.41 -2.46 -16.30
C TYR A 390 1.04 -2.39 -14.80
N TYR A 391 -0.27 -2.41 -14.55
CA TYR A 391 -0.94 -2.54 -13.23
C TYR A 391 -0.79 -1.39 -12.22
N ILE A 392 0.41 -0.85 -12.00
CA ILE A 392 0.68 0.14 -10.94
C ILE A 392 0.35 1.57 -11.45
N PRO A 393 -0.35 2.45 -10.69
CA PRO A 393 -0.79 3.78 -11.15
C PRO A 393 0.32 4.84 -11.28
N HIS A 394 1.47 4.48 -11.86
CA HIS A 394 2.68 5.31 -11.96
C HIS A 394 2.99 5.74 -13.39
N THR A 395 3.08 7.04 -13.64
CA THR A 395 3.68 7.59 -14.87
C THR A 395 5.21 7.57 -14.81
N ARG A 396 5.79 6.37 -14.64
CA ARG A 396 7.22 6.09 -14.81
C ARG A 396 7.42 5.49 -16.19
N THR A 397 7.78 6.33 -17.15
CA THR A 397 8.29 5.86 -18.45
C THR A 397 9.75 5.42 -18.31
N ARG A 398 10.08 4.23 -18.85
CA ARG A 398 11.45 3.74 -19.08
C ARG A 398 11.56 3.06 -20.44
N VAL A 399 12.77 2.74 -20.87
CA VAL A 399 13.02 1.89 -22.05
C VAL A 399 13.69 0.62 -21.56
N TYR A 400 13.18 -0.51 -22.05
CA TYR A 400 13.76 -1.82 -21.80
C TYR A 400 14.31 -2.38 -23.12
N LEU A 401 15.44 -3.08 -23.04
CA LEU A 401 16.09 -3.79 -24.13
C LEU A 401 16.22 -5.26 -23.76
N ILE A 402 15.92 -6.15 -24.70
CA ILE A 402 16.31 -7.56 -24.62
C ILE A 402 17.44 -7.83 -25.62
N ALA A 403 18.40 -8.66 -25.24
CA ALA A 403 19.36 -9.27 -26.14
C ALA A 403 19.42 -10.79 -25.93
N THR A 404 19.49 -11.55 -27.04
CA THR A 404 19.65 -13.01 -27.04
C THR A 404 20.72 -13.44 -28.06
N PRO A 405 21.55 -14.48 -27.82
CA PRO A 405 22.59 -14.89 -28.75
C PRO A 405 22.05 -15.24 -30.15
N LYS A 406 22.71 -14.78 -31.22
CA LYS A 406 22.30 -15.03 -32.62
C LYS A 406 22.13 -16.50 -32.97
N LYS A 407 22.82 -17.41 -32.25
CA LYS A 407 22.68 -18.87 -32.39
C LYS A 407 21.28 -19.41 -32.04
N LEU A 408 20.47 -18.71 -31.25
CA LEU A 408 19.11 -19.12 -30.89
C LEU A 408 18.05 -18.77 -31.95
N ARG A 409 18.45 -18.06 -33.02
CA ARG A 409 17.54 -17.58 -34.06
C ARG A 409 17.20 -18.68 -35.06
N MET A 410 15.99 -19.23 -34.97
CA MET A 410 15.48 -20.15 -35.99
C MET A 410 15.33 -19.48 -37.36
N SER A 411 15.68 -20.19 -38.43
CA SER A 411 15.48 -19.69 -39.79
C SER A 411 13.98 -19.50 -40.10
N LYS A 412 13.66 -18.46 -40.89
CA LYS A 412 12.29 -18.05 -41.29
C LYS A 412 11.37 -17.50 -40.17
N GLN A 413 11.76 -17.53 -38.90
CA GLN A 413 11.02 -16.87 -37.81
C GLN A 413 11.50 -15.42 -37.57
N PRO A 414 10.69 -14.55 -36.95
CA PRO A 414 11.18 -13.28 -36.39
C PRO A 414 12.26 -13.54 -35.33
N SER A 415 13.17 -12.59 -35.11
CA SER A 415 14.14 -12.70 -34.02
C SER A 415 13.42 -12.65 -32.66
N ILE A 416 13.92 -13.40 -31.67
CA ILE A 416 13.36 -13.46 -30.31
C ILE A 416 13.11 -12.04 -29.75
N PRO A 417 14.04 -11.06 -29.86
CA PRO A 417 13.79 -9.68 -29.46
C PRO A 417 12.60 -8.98 -30.15
N SER A 418 12.34 -9.27 -31.44
CA SER A 418 11.18 -8.71 -32.16
C SER A 418 9.86 -9.32 -31.71
N ALA A 419 9.86 -10.62 -31.40
CA ALA A 419 8.71 -11.30 -30.81
C ALA A 419 8.44 -10.80 -29.38
N TRP A 420 9.50 -10.63 -28.59
CA TRP A 420 9.45 -10.12 -27.21
C TRP A 420 8.82 -8.72 -27.12
N LEU A 421 9.22 -7.81 -28.02
CA LEU A 421 8.57 -6.49 -28.12
C LEU A 421 7.06 -6.57 -28.34
N THR A 422 6.61 -7.57 -29.10
CA THR A 422 5.19 -7.81 -29.36
C THR A 422 4.51 -8.40 -28.12
N LEU A 423 5.11 -9.39 -27.48
CA LEU A 423 4.55 -10.08 -26.31
C LEU A 423 4.46 -9.16 -25.07
N VAL A 424 5.52 -8.42 -24.73
CA VAL A 424 5.47 -7.43 -23.63
C VAL A 424 4.42 -6.35 -23.90
N SER A 425 4.25 -5.92 -25.15
CA SER A 425 3.17 -4.98 -25.52
C SER A 425 1.76 -5.59 -25.41
N GLN A 426 1.63 -6.91 -25.51
CA GLN A 426 0.37 -7.65 -25.28
C GLN A 426 0.13 -8.01 -23.80
N MET A 427 1.14 -7.88 -22.94
CA MET A 427 1.02 -7.99 -21.48
C MET A 427 0.59 -6.66 -20.81
N ALA A 428 0.41 -5.59 -21.60
CA ALA A 428 0.01 -4.29 -21.10
C ALA A 428 -1.44 -4.31 -20.57
N ARG A 429 -1.58 -4.17 -19.26
CA ARG A 429 -2.85 -4.00 -18.54
C ARG A 429 -2.82 -2.65 -17.79
N PRO A 430 -3.68 -1.68 -18.16
CA PRO A 430 -3.80 -0.41 -17.44
C PRO A 430 -4.01 -0.57 -15.93
N ALA A 431 -3.49 0.40 -15.18
CA ALA A 431 -3.75 0.51 -13.74
C ALA A 431 -5.24 0.70 -13.47
N SER A 432 -5.78 -0.09 -12.54
CA SER A 432 -7.20 -0.14 -12.20
C SER A 432 -7.50 0.15 -10.73
N ALA A 433 -6.54 0.76 -10.02
CA ALA A 433 -6.75 1.33 -8.70
C ALA A 433 -5.99 2.67 -8.62
N PRO A 434 -6.54 3.70 -7.95
CA PRO A 434 -5.88 4.99 -7.82
C PRO A 434 -4.67 4.89 -6.88
N LEU A 435 -3.75 5.87 -6.95
CA LEU A 435 -2.51 5.87 -6.15
C LEU A 435 -2.72 5.74 -4.63
N GLU A 436 -3.89 6.12 -4.11
CA GLU A 436 -4.21 5.99 -2.67
C GLU A 436 -4.40 4.54 -2.22
N ALA A 437 -4.74 3.62 -3.14
CA ALA A 437 -4.79 2.19 -2.84
C ALA A 437 -3.41 1.58 -2.56
N PHE A 438 -2.33 2.33 -2.81
CA PHE A 438 -0.93 1.96 -2.59
C PHE A 438 -0.31 2.77 -1.44
N MET A 439 -1.15 3.50 -0.70
CA MET A 439 -0.76 4.42 0.37
C MET A 439 -1.43 4.04 1.69
N PHE A 440 -0.79 4.44 2.79
CA PHE A 440 -1.32 4.22 4.13
C PHE A 440 -2.30 5.32 4.56
N HIS A 441 -3.28 4.93 5.37
CA HIS A 441 -4.22 5.84 6.03
C HIS A 441 -3.50 6.87 6.90
N GLN A 442 -4.10 8.04 7.11
CA GLN A 442 -3.43 9.14 7.82
C GLN A 442 -3.21 8.88 9.32
N ASP A 443 -3.86 7.86 9.87
CA ASP A 443 -3.70 7.43 11.25
C ASP A 443 -2.61 6.37 11.45
N ASP A 444 -1.98 5.90 10.37
CA ASP A 444 -1.13 4.72 10.43
C ASP A 444 0.19 4.92 11.21
N PRO A 445 0.63 3.96 12.05
CA PRO A 445 1.89 4.04 12.78
C PRO A 445 3.13 4.28 11.89
N LEU A 446 3.15 3.76 10.65
CA LEU A 446 4.26 3.99 9.73
C LEU A 446 4.29 5.44 9.23
N VAL A 447 3.12 5.98 8.87
CA VAL A 447 2.94 7.39 8.48
C VAL A 447 3.28 8.33 9.64
N HIS A 448 2.87 7.99 10.85
CA HIS A 448 3.18 8.77 12.04
C HIS A 448 4.69 8.74 12.38
N ARG A 449 5.37 7.59 12.23
CA ARG A 449 6.81 7.45 12.41
C ARG A 449 7.60 8.26 11.37
N ALA A 450 7.27 8.11 10.09
CA ALA A 450 7.90 8.87 9.01
C ALA A 450 7.74 10.39 9.19
N ARG A 451 6.56 10.85 9.64
CA ARG A 451 6.32 12.25 10.01
C ARG A 451 7.24 12.73 11.14
N GLN A 452 7.34 11.97 12.23
CA GLN A 452 8.24 12.29 13.35
C GLN A 452 9.71 12.34 12.90
N GLU A 453 10.15 11.38 12.08
CA GLU A 453 11.51 11.32 11.54
C GLU A 453 11.84 12.54 10.67
N LEU A 454 10.97 12.87 9.70
CA LEU A 454 11.16 14.01 8.79
C LEU A 454 11.22 15.35 9.54
N ALA A 455 10.43 15.50 10.61
CA ALA A 455 10.50 16.67 11.49
C ALA A 455 11.81 16.69 12.31
N PHE A 456 12.18 15.55 12.91
CA PHE A 456 13.36 15.42 13.77
C PHE A 456 14.68 15.59 13.01
N ILE A 457 14.84 14.94 11.86
CA ILE A 457 16.04 15.02 11.02
C ILE A 457 16.33 16.48 10.65
N LYS A 458 15.30 17.25 10.28
CA LYS A 458 15.47 18.62 9.81
C LYS A 458 15.70 19.62 10.95
N ALA A 459 15.07 19.41 12.11
CA ALA A 459 15.39 20.18 13.32
C ALA A 459 16.85 20.00 13.78
N ASN A 460 17.42 18.80 13.62
CA ASN A 460 18.76 18.46 14.13
C ASN A 460 19.90 18.55 13.11
N LYS A 461 19.65 18.44 11.79
CA LYS A 461 20.69 18.64 10.75
C LYS A 461 21.26 20.07 10.78
N ASP A 462 20.42 21.07 11.05
CA ASP A 462 20.83 22.49 11.00
C ASP A 462 21.34 23.00 12.37
N GLY A 463 20.71 22.60 13.49
CA GLY A 463 21.15 22.96 14.87
C GLY A 463 21.13 24.46 15.21
N GLN A 464 20.74 25.28 14.25
CA GLN A 464 20.55 26.73 14.27
C GLN A 464 19.21 27.00 13.57
N GLY A 465 18.60 28.16 13.81
CA GLY A 465 17.40 28.55 13.05
C GLY A 465 17.69 28.61 11.55
N ARG A 466 16.75 28.14 10.72
CA ARG A 466 16.85 28.08 9.25
C ARG A 466 17.46 29.36 8.69
N GLN A 467 18.65 29.26 8.09
CA GLN A 467 19.22 30.39 7.35
C GLN A 467 18.35 30.66 6.13
N ALA A 468 17.99 31.93 5.93
CA ALA A 468 17.22 32.36 4.76
C ALA A 468 18.00 31.99 3.48
N THR A 469 17.38 31.21 2.60
CA THR A 469 17.98 30.84 1.32
C THR A 469 17.61 31.91 0.31
N ASP A 470 18.59 32.53 -0.35
CA ASP A 470 18.28 33.46 -1.45
C ASP A 470 17.45 32.74 -2.52
N TRP A 471 16.24 33.26 -2.73
CA TRP A 471 15.29 32.76 -3.71
C TRP A 471 14.76 33.90 -4.60
N THR A 472 15.38 35.09 -4.59
CA THR A 472 14.92 36.31 -5.29
C THR A 472 14.68 36.07 -6.79
N ARG A 473 15.50 35.22 -7.42
CA ARG A 473 15.36 34.80 -8.83
C ARG A 473 14.15 33.89 -9.07
N CYS A 474 13.69 33.17 -8.06
CA CYS A 474 12.47 32.36 -8.08
C CYS A 474 11.25 33.20 -7.71
N GLU A 475 11.34 34.06 -6.69
CA GLU A 475 10.33 35.06 -6.32
C GLU A 475 9.89 35.90 -7.53
N SER A 476 10.86 36.45 -8.27
CA SER A 476 10.61 37.19 -9.52
C SER A 476 9.83 36.38 -10.56
N ARG A 477 10.02 35.05 -10.62
CA ARG A 477 9.23 34.16 -11.50
C ARG A 477 7.84 33.91 -10.94
N HIS A 478 7.72 33.70 -9.63
CA HIS A 478 6.47 33.43 -8.94
C HIS A 478 5.51 34.62 -9.03
N ALA A 479 5.99 35.84 -8.75
CA ALA A 479 5.24 37.08 -8.91
C ALA A 479 4.77 37.28 -10.37
N ARG A 480 5.67 37.09 -11.33
CA ARG A 480 5.31 37.12 -12.77
C ARG A 480 4.24 36.08 -13.10
N GLN A 481 4.34 34.87 -12.57
CA GLN A 481 3.35 33.81 -12.82
C GLN A 481 1.99 34.12 -12.20
N ARG A 482 1.95 34.64 -10.96
CA ARG A 482 0.71 35.10 -10.30
C ARG A 482 0.01 36.20 -11.12
N ALA A 483 0.78 37.10 -11.74
CA ALA A 483 0.27 38.15 -12.63
C ALA A 483 -0.18 37.61 -14.00
N GLU A 484 0.64 36.78 -14.68
CA GLU A 484 0.33 36.19 -15.99
C GLU A 484 -0.89 35.25 -15.96
N GLU A 485 -1.16 34.61 -14.82
CA GLU A 485 -2.27 33.66 -14.64
C GLU A 485 -3.47 34.23 -13.84
N GLU A 486 -3.45 35.52 -13.45
CA GLU A 486 -4.49 36.19 -12.64
C GLU A 486 -4.81 35.51 -11.29
N LEU A 487 -3.79 34.94 -10.63
CA LEU A 487 -3.95 34.15 -9.40
C LEU A 487 -4.17 35.00 -8.14
N GLY A 488 -3.64 36.23 -8.12
CA GLY A 488 -3.60 37.09 -6.93
C GLY A 488 -2.50 36.70 -5.94
N ASP A 489 -2.39 37.49 -4.87
CA ASP A 489 -1.25 37.44 -3.93
C ASP A 489 -1.56 36.72 -2.60
N LYS A 490 -2.80 36.24 -2.41
CA LYS A 490 -3.13 35.43 -1.22
C LYS A 490 -2.28 34.14 -1.17
N ARG A 491 -2.08 33.65 0.06
CA ARG A 491 -1.37 32.42 0.39
C ARG A 491 -2.34 31.44 1.09
N PRO A 492 -3.40 30.96 0.40
CA PRO A 492 -4.54 30.33 1.06
C PRO A 492 -4.22 28.97 1.71
N LEU A 493 -3.33 28.17 1.11
CA LEU A 493 -2.95 26.87 1.67
C LEU A 493 -2.02 27.05 2.87
N THR A 494 -0.96 27.83 2.74
CA THR A 494 0.14 27.83 3.74
C THR A 494 0.14 29.02 4.69
N ALA A 495 -0.51 30.13 4.32
CA ALA A 495 -0.41 31.43 5.00
C ALA A 495 1.03 31.83 5.38
N TRP A 496 2.03 31.45 4.57
CA TRP A 496 3.43 31.67 4.89
C TRP A 496 3.78 33.16 4.97
N GLN A 497 4.68 33.53 5.88
CA GLN A 497 5.20 34.88 6.06
C GLN A 497 6.73 34.87 6.04
N ASP A 498 7.34 36.03 5.78
CA ASP A 498 8.78 36.16 5.57
C ASP A 498 9.53 35.87 6.88
N GLY A 499 10.05 34.63 6.99
CA GLY A 499 10.58 34.06 8.23
C GLY A 499 10.29 32.55 8.34
N PRO A 500 10.25 31.99 9.56
CA PRO A 500 9.96 30.58 9.81
C PRO A 500 8.46 30.33 10.12
N VAL A 501 7.55 31.17 9.62
CA VAL A 501 6.11 31.11 9.93
C VAL A 501 5.33 30.57 8.75
N CYS A 502 4.92 29.31 8.84
CA CYS A 502 4.01 28.64 7.93
C CYS A 502 2.91 27.91 8.72
N LYS A 503 1.66 28.00 8.28
CA LYS A 503 0.54 27.31 8.92
C LYS A 503 -0.37 26.73 7.85
N VAL A 504 -0.20 25.44 7.55
CA VAL A 504 -1.08 24.75 6.60
C VAL A 504 -2.46 24.48 7.20
N ILE A 505 -3.45 24.35 6.30
CA ILE A 505 -4.83 24.02 6.65
C ILE A 505 -4.93 22.70 7.42
N ASP A 506 -5.93 22.61 8.29
CA ASP A 506 -6.22 21.53 9.23
C ASP A 506 -6.17 20.13 8.59
N GLY A 507 -5.57 19.19 9.33
CA GLY A 507 -5.07 17.90 8.82
C GLY A 507 -3.66 17.95 8.20
N GLY A 508 -3.20 19.11 7.72
CA GLY A 508 -1.88 19.28 7.09
C GLY A 508 -0.68 19.10 8.03
N TRP A 509 0.47 18.78 7.45
CA TRP A 509 1.72 18.50 8.17
C TRP A 509 2.49 19.79 8.46
N ASN A 510 1.99 20.59 9.42
CA ASN A 510 2.57 21.86 9.84
C ASN A 510 4.06 21.80 10.19
N ASP A 511 4.47 20.75 10.89
CA ASP A 511 5.86 20.36 11.19
C ASP A 511 6.73 20.19 9.94
N TRP A 512 6.25 19.44 8.94
CA TRP A 512 6.96 19.31 7.66
C TRP A 512 6.96 20.62 6.86
N ALA A 513 5.86 21.37 6.88
CA ALA A 513 5.66 22.59 6.10
C ALA A 513 6.54 23.76 6.59
N ASN A 514 6.63 23.98 7.91
CA ASN A 514 7.53 24.99 8.50
C ASN A 514 9.01 24.72 8.19
N ALA A 515 9.36 23.48 7.88
CA ALA A 515 10.72 23.12 7.50
C ALA A 515 11.02 23.36 6.01
N GLN A 516 10.05 23.76 5.18
CA GLN A 516 10.29 24.03 3.75
C GLN A 516 10.80 25.46 3.50
N THR A 517 11.35 25.70 2.31
CA THR A 517 11.75 27.06 1.88
C THR A 517 10.57 27.84 1.31
N GLU A 518 10.69 29.16 1.31
CA GLU A 518 9.75 30.14 0.77
C GLU A 518 9.27 29.75 -0.64
N ARG A 519 10.21 29.40 -1.52
CA ARG A 519 9.94 28.89 -2.87
C ARG A 519 9.03 27.64 -2.89
N VAL A 520 9.15 26.75 -1.92
CA VAL A 520 8.33 25.52 -1.85
C VAL A 520 6.92 25.85 -1.38
N VAL A 521 6.77 26.63 -0.30
CA VAL A 521 5.44 26.99 0.24
C VAL A 521 4.68 27.92 -0.71
N ASP A 522 5.35 28.86 -1.37
CA ASP A 522 4.70 29.72 -2.36
C ASP A 522 4.30 28.96 -3.64
N LEU A 523 5.09 27.95 -4.05
CA LEU A 523 4.71 27.05 -5.14
C LEU A 523 3.48 26.20 -4.78
N MET A 524 3.30 25.85 -3.50
CA MET A 524 2.09 25.17 -3.04
C MET A 524 0.87 26.09 -3.17
N ASP A 525 0.96 27.34 -2.71
CA ASP A 525 -0.13 28.32 -2.84
C ASP A 525 -0.47 28.65 -4.29
N ILE A 526 0.53 28.84 -5.16
CA ILE A 526 0.33 29.05 -6.60
C ILE A 526 -0.38 27.85 -7.25
N ASN A 527 0.03 26.62 -6.92
CA ASN A 527 -0.61 25.43 -7.47
C ASN A 527 -2.00 25.15 -6.88
N THR A 528 -2.30 25.63 -5.66
CA THR A 528 -3.67 25.69 -5.15
C THR A 528 -4.50 26.69 -5.95
N LEU A 529 -4.06 27.93 -6.12
CA LEU A 529 -4.81 28.98 -6.84
C LEU A 529 -5.07 28.62 -8.32
N ARG A 530 -4.10 27.97 -8.98
CA ARG A 530 -4.27 27.38 -10.32
C ARG A 530 -5.44 26.39 -10.39
N GLN A 531 -5.64 25.60 -9.35
CA GLN A 531 -6.69 24.58 -9.30
C GLN A 531 -8.02 25.17 -8.83
N VAL A 532 -8.02 26.18 -7.96
CA VAL A 532 -9.21 27.01 -7.65
C VAL A 532 -9.79 27.62 -8.93
N LYS A 533 -8.92 28.09 -9.85
CA LYS A 533 -9.30 28.62 -11.16
C LYS A 533 -9.93 27.57 -12.10
N ASP A 534 -9.57 26.30 -11.96
CA ASP A 534 -10.21 25.16 -12.64
C ASP A 534 -11.48 24.67 -11.90
N GLY A 535 -11.87 25.30 -10.79
CA GLY A 535 -13.00 24.87 -9.94
C GLY A 535 -12.69 23.71 -9.00
N VAL A 536 -11.42 23.38 -8.78
CA VAL A 536 -10.96 22.15 -8.12
C VAL A 536 -10.36 22.42 -6.74
N ASP A 537 -10.93 21.82 -5.69
CA ASP A 537 -10.32 21.82 -4.36
C ASP A 537 -9.34 20.64 -4.20
N VAL A 538 -8.05 20.93 -4.42
CA VAL A 538 -6.95 19.97 -4.27
C VAL A 538 -6.73 19.47 -2.85
N LEU A 539 -7.37 20.04 -1.83
CA LEU A 539 -7.32 19.48 -0.48
C LEU A 539 -8.18 18.22 -0.35
N TYR A 540 -9.06 17.94 -1.32
CA TYR A 540 -9.93 16.76 -1.32
C TYR A 540 -9.73 15.88 -2.57
N LYS A 541 -9.15 16.43 -3.64
CA LYS A 541 -8.64 15.68 -4.81
C LYS A 541 -7.21 15.20 -4.62
N THR A 542 -6.90 14.02 -5.14
CA THR A 542 -5.58 13.39 -4.99
C THR A 542 -4.68 13.64 -6.19
N LEU A 543 -3.74 14.58 -6.01
CA LEU A 543 -2.60 14.82 -6.89
C LEU A 543 -1.29 14.64 -6.13
N ILE A 544 -0.21 14.36 -6.87
CA ILE A 544 1.16 14.48 -6.38
C ILE A 544 1.87 15.60 -7.14
N TRP A 545 2.32 16.61 -6.40
CA TRP A 545 3.13 17.71 -6.92
C TRP A 545 4.61 17.44 -6.69
N ASN A 546 5.44 17.65 -7.72
CA ASN A 546 6.89 17.65 -7.56
C ASN A 546 7.38 19.05 -7.20
N LEU A 547 7.42 19.34 -5.91
CA LEU A 547 7.83 20.65 -5.40
C LEU A 547 9.35 20.91 -5.49
N SER A 548 10.17 19.94 -5.94
CA SER A 548 11.59 20.20 -6.24
C SER A 548 11.80 20.93 -7.57
N GLN A 549 10.76 21.00 -8.43
CA GLN A 549 10.79 21.79 -9.67
C GLN A 549 10.36 23.25 -9.44
N ASN A 550 10.67 24.11 -10.43
CA ASN A 550 10.23 25.51 -10.46
C ASN A 550 8.76 25.65 -10.91
N VAL A 551 8.18 26.82 -10.63
CA VAL A 551 6.80 27.19 -11.00
C VAL A 551 6.48 27.11 -12.50
N ASP A 552 7.51 27.26 -13.35
CA ASP A 552 7.45 27.11 -14.82
C ASP A 552 7.40 25.64 -15.31
N ARG A 553 7.66 24.67 -14.43
CA ARG A 553 7.62 23.22 -14.73
C ARG A 553 6.55 22.46 -13.97
N MET A 554 6.28 22.84 -12.72
CA MET A 554 5.24 22.25 -11.89
C MET A 554 4.00 23.15 -11.92
N THR A 555 3.20 22.99 -12.98
CA THR A 555 1.99 23.79 -13.30
C THR A 555 0.73 23.36 -12.53
N GLY A 556 0.86 22.63 -11.42
CA GLY A 556 -0.25 21.99 -10.70
C GLY A 556 -0.93 20.82 -11.43
N SER A 557 -0.96 20.86 -12.76
CA SER A 557 -1.67 19.96 -13.68
C SER A 557 -1.13 18.52 -13.73
N GLY A 558 -1.42 17.73 -12.70
CA GLY A 558 -1.32 16.26 -12.74
C GLY A 558 -2.59 15.60 -13.32
N LYS A 559 -2.58 14.27 -13.39
CA LYS A 559 -3.82 13.48 -13.49
C LYS A 559 -4.22 13.03 -12.09
N PHE A 560 -5.48 13.21 -11.71
CA PHE A 560 -6.02 12.68 -10.45
C PHE A 560 -5.80 11.16 -10.35
N GLY A 561 -5.48 10.68 -9.15
CA GLY A 561 -5.25 9.25 -8.89
C GLY A 561 -4.00 8.63 -9.54
N LEU A 562 -3.18 9.37 -10.31
CA LEU A 562 -1.94 8.87 -10.93
C LEU A 562 -0.71 9.58 -10.37
N THR A 563 0.28 8.83 -9.89
CA THR A 563 1.55 9.41 -9.43
C THR A 563 2.47 9.74 -10.63
N PRO A 564 3.17 10.89 -10.66
CA PRO A 564 4.19 11.20 -11.67
C PRO A 564 5.47 10.39 -11.43
N CYS A 565 6.41 10.37 -12.39
CA CYS A 565 7.69 9.67 -12.23
C CYS A 565 8.40 10.10 -10.93
N LEU A 566 8.52 9.19 -9.98
CA LEU A 566 9.24 9.41 -8.73
C LEU A 566 10.74 9.33 -9.04
N THR A 567 11.52 10.18 -8.40
CA THR A 567 12.98 10.27 -8.56
C THR A 567 13.60 10.50 -7.18
N PRO A 568 14.84 10.04 -6.89
CA PRO A 568 15.39 10.03 -5.54
C PRO A 568 15.22 11.32 -4.73
N ASN A 569 15.52 12.47 -5.34
CA ASN A 569 15.45 13.78 -4.71
C ASN A 569 14.14 14.54 -5.02
N MET A 570 13.02 13.83 -5.16
CA MET A 570 11.71 14.44 -5.43
C MET A 570 10.99 14.81 -4.12
N ILE A 571 10.64 16.09 -3.98
CA ILE A 571 9.69 16.53 -2.95
C ILE A 571 8.28 16.19 -3.46
N ALA A 572 7.84 14.95 -3.22
CA ALA A 572 6.54 14.42 -3.63
C ALA A 572 5.45 14.81 -2.62
N TYR A 573 4.78 15.94 -2.84
CA TYR A 573 3.70 16.42 -1.97
C TYR A 573 2.35 15.86 -2.43
N VAL A 574 1.62 15.19 -1.53
CA VAL A 574 0.29 14.62 -1.77
C VAL A 574 -0.76 15.63 -1.29
N THR A 575 -1.56 16.13 -2.23
CA THR A 575 -2.40 17.33 -1.99
C THR A 575 -3.50 17.11 -0.95
N ASN A 576 -4.21 15.98 -0.99
CA ASN A 576 -5.27 15.69 -0.03
C ASN A 576 -4.76 15.24 1.36
N ARG A 577 -3.52 14.73 1.46
CA ARG A 577 -2.84 14.49 2.76
C ARG A 577 -2.38 15.78 3.42
N GLY A 578 -2.04 16.81 2.64
CA GLY A 578 -1.40 18.03 3.17
C GLY A 578 0.05 17.78 3.63
N GLY A 579 0.73 16.82 3.03
CA GLY A 579 2.07 16.37 3.41
C GLY A 579 2.73 15.48 2.34
N PRO A 580 3.95 14.99 2.56
CA PRO A 580 4.66 14.16 1.60
C PRO A 580 4.07 12.75 1.42
N LEU A 581 4.41 12.13 0.29
CA LEU A 581 4.44 10.67 0.11
C LEU A 581 5.62 10.11 0.93
N ILE A 582 5.42 9.07 1.73
CA ILE A 582 6.50 8.47 2.53
C ILE A 582 7.28 7.42 1.72
N GLY A 583 8.51 7.12 2.13
CA GLY A 583 9.42 6.25 1.38
C GLY A 583 8.88 4.84 1.13
N ARG A 584 8.17 4.26 2.12
CA ARG A 584 7.48 2.97 1.95
C ARG A 584 6.39 3.01 0.87
N GLU A 585 5.63 4.09 0.77
CA GLU A 585 4.60 4.26 -0.27
C GLU A 585 5.22 4.46 -1.66
N ALA A 586 6.37 5.15 -1.73
CA ALA A 586 7.12 5.29 -2.96
C ALA A 586 7.60 3.93 -3.51
N LEU A 587 8.00 3.00 -2.64
CA LEU A 587 8.34 1.60 -2.97
C LEU A 587 7.11 0.81 -3.43
N SER A 588 5.99 0.88 -2.70
CA SER A 588 4.71 0.29 -3.11
C SER A 588 4.29 0.75 -4.51
N LEU A 589 4.46 2.05 -4.81
CA LEU A 589 4.23 2.63 -6.13
C LEU A 589 5.28 2.27 -7.20
N GLN A 590 6.27 1.42 -6.90
CA GLN A 590 7.08 0.68 -7.89
C GLN A 590 6.61 -0.77 -8.09
N GLY A 591 5.56 -1.20 -7.38
CA GLY A 591 5.12 -2.60 -7.30
C GLY A 591 6.00 -3.47 -6.40
N ILE A 592 6.77 -2.88 -5.48
CA ILE A 592 7.55 -3.62 -4.49
C ILE A 592 6.61 -3.99 -3.33
N PRO A 593 6.38 -5.28 -3.03
CA PRO A 593 5.57 -5.67 -1.88
C PRO A 593 6.28 -5.26 -0.59
N LEU A 594 5.54 -4.64 0.34
CA LEU A 594 6.10 -4.17 1.61
C LEU A 594 6.05 -5.25 2.70
N SER A 595 5.01 -6.08 2.67
CA SER A 595 5.07 -7.42 3.26
C SER A 595 6.12 -8.23 2.50
N GLY A 596 6.95 -8.97 3.23
CA GLY A 596 8.13 -9.62 2.63
C GLY A 596 9.40 -8.77 2.55
N LEU A 597 9.46 -7.58 3.17
CA LEU A 597 10.70 -6.79 3.25
C LEU A 597 10.96 -6.21 4.65
N LEU A 598 12.11 -6.57 5.21
CA LEU A 598 12.70 -5.90 6.36
C LEU A 598 13.14 -4.48 5.98
N LEU A 599 12.30 -3.48 6.22
CA LEU A 599 12.55 -2.04 5.98
C LEU A 599 12.68 -1.25 7.30
N THR A 600 13.67 -1.61 8.13
CA THR A 600 13.79 -1.15 9.53
C THR A 600 15.01 -0.26 9.83
N LYS A 601 15.96 -0.13 8.89
CA LYS A 601 17.23 0.62 9.10
C LYS A 601 17.40 1.81 8.14
N GLU A 602 16.60 1.88 7.09
CA GLU A 602 16.64 2.94 6.08
C GLU A 602 15.82 4.15 6.55
N SER A 603 16.42 5.33 6.47
CA SER A 603 15.72 6.59 6.61
C SER A 603 14.79 6.87 5.43
N GLU A 604 13.84 7.79 5.61
CA GLU A 604 12.91 8.23 4.56
C GLU A 604 13.64 8.73 3.30
N ASP A 605 14.77 9.44 3.45
CA ASP A 605 15.65 9.87 2.34
C ASP A 605 16.17 8.66 1.53
N GLN A 606 16.51 7.55 2.19
CA GLN A 606 17.05 6.33 1.57
C GLN A 606 15.98 5.47 0.91
N LEU A 607 14.80 5.35 1.54
CA LEU A 607 13.64 4.67 0.96
C LEU A 607 13.15 5.39 -0.32
N ALA A 608 13.20 6.74 -0.33
CA ALA A 608 12.90 7.54 -1.52
C ALA A 608 13.94 7.35 -2.65
N ASP A 609 15.23 7.20 -2.32
CA ASP A 609 16.25 6.86 -3.33
C ASP A 609 16.07 5.46 -3.92
N LEU A 610 15.81 4.45 -3.08
CA LEU A 610 15.48 3.08 -3.52
C LEU A 610 14.30 3.10 -4.50
N ALA A 611 13.17 3.69 -4.12
CA ALA A 611 11.99 3.83 -4.98
C ALA A 611 12.24 4.67 -6.25
N GLY A 612 13.05 5.72 -6.13
CA GLY A 612 13.42 6.59 -7.25
C GLY A 612 14.24 5.85 -8.31
N ASN A 613 15.16 4.98 -7.90
CA ASN A 613 16.07 4.25 -8.78
C ASN A 613 15.53 2.90 -9.28
N ALA A 614 14.68 2.22 -8.51
CA ALA A 614 14.15 0.88 -8.81
C ALA A 614 13.56 0.71 -10.23
N MET A 615 13.67 -0.50 -10.78
CA MET A 615 12.78 -0.93 -11.86
C MET A 615 11.38 -1.18 -11.29
N SER A 616 10.32 -0.80 -12.00
CA SER A 616 8.97 -1.19 -11.61
C SER A 616 8.77 -2.69 -11.81
N THR A 617 8.41 -3.40 -10.74
CA THR A 617 8.42 -4.87 -10.68
C THR A 617 7.53 -5.48 -11.76
N THR A 618 6.34 -4.92 -12.00
CA THR A 618 5.36 -5.42 -12.98
C THR A 618 5.83 -5.27 -14.43
N VAL A 619 6.65 -4.27 -14.74
CA VAL A 619 7.22 -4.05 -16.08
C VAL A 619 8.39 -5.00 -16.31
N VAL A 620 9.28 -5.16 -15.32
CA VAL A 620 10.38 -6.14 -15.43
C VAL A 620 9.88 -7.59 -15.36
N ALA A 621 8.79 -7.88 -14.63
CA ALA A 621 8.09 -9.15 -14.66
C ALA A 621 7.59 -9.50 -16.07
N SER A 622 6.89 -8.55 -16.70
CA SER A 622 6.42 -8.70 -18.08
C SER A 622 7.58 -8.92 -19.05
N ALA A 623 8.69 -8.20 -18.86
CA ALA A 623 9.91 -8.39 -19.64
C ALA A 623 10.53 -9.79 -19.46
N MET A 624 10.67 -10.29 -18.23
CA MET A 624 11.27 -11.59 -17.91
C MET A 624 10.38 -12.75 -18.35
N MET A 625 9.08 -12.72 -18.08
CA MET A 625 8.13 -13.74 -18.54
C MET A 625 8.15 -13.85 -20.06
N ALA A 626 8.04 -12.72 -20.78
CA ALA A 626 8.09 -12.72 -22.24
C ALA A 626 9.45 -13.22 -22.77
N ALA A 627 10.55 -12.96 -22.07
CA ALA A 627 11.87 -13.47 -22.45
C ALA A 627 11.97 -14.98 -22.26
N LEU A 628 11.48 -15.52 -21.14
CA LEU A 628 11.46 -16.95 -20.85
C LEU A 628 10.60 -17.71 -21.86
N ILE A 629 9.35 -17.27 -22.09
CA ILE A 629 8.40 -17.87 -23.06
C ILE A 629 9.03 -18.00 -24.45
N LEU A 630 9.80 -17.00 -24.88
CA LEU A 630 10.36 -16.92 -26.23
C LEU A 630 11.80 -17.42 -26.35
N THR A 631 12.46 -17.83 -25.26
CA THR A 631 13.86 -18.28 -25.30
C THR A 631 14.04 -19.72 -24.81
N VAL A 632 13.29 -20.16 -23.78
CA VAL A 632 13.35 -21.54 -23.26
C VAL A 632 13.12 -22.58 -24.38
N PRO A 633 12.14 -22.44 -25.30
CA PRO A 633 11.94 -23.40 -26.39
C PRO A 633 13.10 -23.51 -27.39
N HIS A 634 14.09 -22.60 -27.34
CA HIS A 634 15.25 -22.59 -28.24
C HIS A 634 16.56 -22.98 -27.54
N ILE A 635 16.54 -23.21 -26.22
CA ILE A 635 17.68 -23.73 -25.45
C ILE A 635 17.56 -25.27 -25.41
N GLU A 636 17.55 -25.90 -26.59
CA GLU A 636 17.35 -27.35 -26.71
C GLU A 636 18.42 -28.13 -25.94
N ASN A 637 17.95 -29.08 -25.12
CA ASN A 637 18.72 -30.09 -24.38
C ASN A 637 19.87 -29.59 -23.47
N THR A 638 20.17 -28.29 -23.39
CA THR A 638 21.10 -27.74 -22.36
C THR A 638 20.46 -27.72 -20.96
N ILE A 639 19.15 -27.97 -20.89
CA ILE A 639 18.38 -28.17 -19.65
C ILE A 639 18.44 -29.66 -19.18
N LYS A 640 19.03 -30.57 -19.96
CA LYS A 640 19.21 -31.99 -19.60
C LYS A 640 20.66 -32.28 -19.26
N SER A 641 20.87 -32.85 -18.06
CA SER A 641 22.18 -33.05 -17.43
C SER A 641 22.85 -31.72 -16.99
N ALA A 642 23.52 -31.66 -15.83
CA ALA A 642 23.66 -32.71 -14.84
C ALA A 642 22.44 -32.82 -13.91
N ASP A 643 22.11 -34.05 -13.54
CA ASP A 643 21.60 -34.31 -12.21
C ASP A 643 22.72 -33.93 -11.23
N ILE A 644 22.69 -32.68 -10.74
CA ILE A 644 23.07 -32.48 -9.35
C ILE A 644 22.03 -33.29 -8.60
N GLU A 645 22.42 -34.47 -8.12
CA GLU A 645 21.64 -35.16 -7.10
C GLU A 645 21.26 -34.10 -6.08
N MET A 646 19.96 -33.98 -5.79
CA MET A 646 19.60 -33.22 -4.61
C MET A 646 20.42 -33.81 -3.47
N GLU A 647 21.27 -32.97 -2.85
CA GLU A 647 21.24 -32.96 -1.40
C GLU A 647 19.76 -32.83 -1.07
N VAL A 648 19.17 -33.99 -0.76
CA VAL A 648 17.93 -34.06 -0.04
C VAL A 648 18.32 -33.48 1.30
N VAL A 649 18.31 -32.15 1.37
CA VAL A 649 18.13 -31.39 2.60
C VAL A 649 16.98 -32.12 3.25
N SER A 650 17.32 -32.93 4.26
CA SER A 650 16.35 -33.78 4.91
C SER A 650 15.23 -32.85 5.29
N GLN A 651 14.00 -33.16 4.88
CA GLN A 651 12.85 -32.44 5.41
C GLN A 651 12.71 -32.90 6.86
N VAL A 652 13.62 -32.39 7.70
CA VAL A 652 13.54 -32.40 9.15
C VAL A 652 12.19 -31.78 9.40
N LYS A 653 11.26 -32.61 9.86
CA LYS A 653 9.90 -32.15 9.93
C LYS A 653 9.83 -31.07 11.02
N PRO A 654 8.90 -30.10 10.94
CA PRO A 654 8.74 -29.12 12.00
C PRO A 654 8.56 -29.78 13.39
N GLU A 655 7.91 -30.94 13.46
CA GLU A 655 7.78 -31.75 14.68
C GLU A 655 9.10 -32.33 15.24
N ASP A 656 10.13 -32.54 14.41
CA ASP A 656 11.46 -33.02 14.86
C ASP A 656 12.36 -31.85 15.35
N CYS A 657 12.10 -30.62 14.88
CA CYS A 657 12.79 -29.38 15.24
C CYS A 657 12.20 -28.66 16.46
N ILE A 658 11.16 -29.20 17.12
CA ILE A 658 10.43 -28.52 18.20
C ILE A 658 10.54 -29.29 19.53
N THR A 659 10.82 -28.56 20.61
CA THR A 659 10.97 -29.11 21.98
C THR A 659 10.27 -28.25 23.03
N GLY A 660 10.28 -28.68 24.30
CA GLY A 660 9.77 -27.87 25.42
C GLY A 660 8.27 -27.98 25.68
N ASP A 661 7.54 -28.88 25.00
CA ASP A 661 6.12 -29.14 25.32
C ASP A 661 5.91 -29.58 26.78
N ASP A 662 6.92 -30.21 27.41
CA ASP A 662 6.93 -30.59 28.84
C ASP A 662 6.87 -29.38 29.81
N ASP A 663 7.36 -28.21 29.39
CA ASP A 663 7.37 -26.99 30.22
C ASP A 663 6.02 -26.24 30.20
N LEU A 664 5.09 -26.64 29.32
CA LEU A 664 3.84 -25.93 29.07
C LEU A 664 2.71 -26.34 30.02
N HIS A 665 2.09 -25.37 30.67
CA HIS A 665 0.83 -25.57 31.38
C HIS A 665 -0.37 -25.20 30.49
N SER A 666 -1.44 -26.00 30.53
CA SER A 666 -2.66 -25.77 29.74
C SER A 666 -3.66 -24.86 30.48
N TYR A 667 -4.35 -24.01 29.73
CA TYR A 667 -5.34 -23.06 30.23
C TYR A 667 -6.55 -22.99 29.27
N PRO A 668 -7.77 -22.79 29.77
CA PRO A 668 -8.94 -22.58 28.92
C PRO A 668 -8.82 -21.26 28.17
N LEU A 669 -9.11 -21.28 26.87
CA LEU A 669 -9.25 -20.09 26.05
C LEU A 669 -10.75 -19.78 25.92
N ASP A 670 -11.13 -18.52 26.17
CA ASP A 670 -12.52 -18.04 26.14
C ASP A 670 -12.62 -16.92 25.09
N LEU A 671 -13.36 -17.19 24.02
CA LEU A 671 -13.42 -16.38 22.79
C LEU A 671 -14.83 -15.83 22.55
N SER A 672 -15.84 -16.50 23.08
CA SER A 672 -17.24 -16.08 23.12
C SER A 672 -17.53 -15.05 24.22
N LYS A 673 -16.59 -14.85 25.17
CA LYS A 673 -16.72 -13.93 26.30
C LYS A 673 -17.26 -12.55 25.94
N THR A 674 -18.41 -12.23 26.51
CA THR A 674 -18.92 -10.86 26.64
C THR A 674 -18.80 -10.40 28.10
N CYS A 675 -18.54 -9.11 28.32
CA CYS A 675 -18.63 -8.49 29.64
C CYS A 675 -19.57 -7.27 29.59
N SER A 676 -20.28 -6.99 30.69
CA SER A 676 -21.13 -5.79 30.77
C SER A 676 -20.31 -4.50 30.71
N ILE A 677 -20.85 -3.45 30.09
CA ILE A 677 -20.20 -2.13 30.02
C ILE A 677 -20.23 -1.44 31.39
N LYS A 678 -19.12 -0.79 31.75
CA LYS A 678 -18.99 -0.07 33.03
C LYS A 678 -19.53 1.38 32.82
N PRO A 679 -20.37 1.95 33.71
CA PRO A 679 -20.97 3.29 33.53
C PRO A 679 -19.99 4.38 33.07
N GLY A 680 -20.42 5.28 32.18
CA GLY A 680 -19.55 6.27 31.53
C GLY A 680 -18.61 5.69 30.46
N PHE A 681 -18.95 4.53 29.88
CA PHE A 681 -18.14 3.85 28.86
C PHE A 681 -17.90 4.72 27.62
N PHE A 682 -18.95 5.34 27.07
CA PHE A 682 -18.85 6.21 25.89
C PHE A 682 -18.07 7.51 26.19
N ASP A 683 -18.10 8.02 27.43
CA ASP A 683 -17.22 9.12 27.87
C ASP A 683 -15.75 8.71 27.84
N ARG A 684 -15.42 7.50 28.33
CA ARG A 684 -14.05 6.96 28.28
C ARG A 684 -13.58 6.70 26.85
N ALA A 685 -14.47 6.21 25.98
CA ALA A 685 -14.20 6.08 24.56
C ALA A 685 -13.84 7.45 23.95
N THR A 686 -14.64 8.49 24.24
CA THR A 686 -14.46 9.85 23.71
C THR A 686 -13.24 10.56 24.30
N ALA A 687 -12.90 10.33 25.57
CA ALA A 687 -11.73 10.92 26.24
C ALA A 687 -10.40 10.27 25.79
N SER A 688 -10.44 8.97 25.46
CA SER A 688 -9.29 8.21 24.93
C SER A 688 -9.13 8.29 23.40
N ALA A 689 -10.17 8.70 22.66
CA ALA A 689 -10.15 8.86 21.20
C ALA A 689 -9.01 9.77 20.70
N ARG A 690 -8.77 9.75 19.38
CA ARG A 690 -7.73 10.57 18.71
C ARG A 690 -8.30 11.94 18.35
N LEU A 691 -7.94 12.96 19.14
CA LEU A 691 -8.47 14.33 19.04
C LEU A 691 -7.51 15.31 18.32
N CYS A 692 -6.40 14.81 17.77
CA CYS A 692 -5.53 15.54 16.84
C CYS A 692 -4.71 14.57 15.97
N ILE A 693 -4.36 14.97 14.74
CA ILE A 693 -3.50 14.16 13.85
C ILE A 693 -2.10 13.89 14.43
N CYS A 694 -1.60 14.76 15.31
CA CYS A 694 -0.29 14.57 15.96
C CYS A 694 -0.27 13.49 17.05
N GLU A 695 -1.39 12.80 17.32
CA GLU A 695 -1.47 11.74 18.33
C GLU A 695 -1.21 10.33 17.77
N GLY A 696 -1.31 10.14 16.45
CA GLY A 696 -1.29 8.79 15.83
C GLY A 696 -2.40 7.88 16.38
N ARG A 697 -2.21 6.55 16.33
CA ARG A 697 -3.09 5.59 17.04
C ARG A 697 -2.75 5.48 18.54
N SER A 698 -1.48 5.58 18.95
CA SER A 698 -1.09 5.23 20.34
C SER A 698 -0.82 6.41 21.29
N GLY A 699 -0.54 7.61 20.77
CA GLY A 699 -0.09 8.76 21.57
C GLY A 699 -1.21 9.69 22.05
N THR A 700 -0.81 10.75 22.78
CA THR A 700 -1.66 11.88 23.17
C THR A 700 -0.91 13.20 22.96
N ALA A 701 -1.64 14.27 22.66
CA ALA A 701 -1.04 15.58 22.40
C ALA A 701 -0.54 16.24 23.70
N SER A 702 0.65 16.81 23.66
CA SER A 702 1.25 17.57 24.78
C SER A 702 0.68 18.98 24.93
N ALA A 703 0.20 19.58 23.84
CA ALA A 703 -0.58 20.83 23.88
C ALA A 703 -2.06 20.53 24.14
N LYS A 704 -2.77 21.46 24.80
CA LYS A 704 -4.21 21.30 25.09
C LYS A 704 -5.01 21.01 23.80
N ILE A 705 -6.04 20.19 23.96
CA ILE A 705 -7.05 19.95 22.91
C ILE A 705 -8.03 21.11 22.89
N GLN A 706 -8.46 21.46 21.69
CA GLN A 706 -9.52 22.41 21.38
C GLN A 706 -10.52 21.75 20.42
N TYR A 707 -11.77 22.17 20.48
CA TYR A 707 -12.84 21.67 19.62
C TYR A 707 -13.65 22.83 19.06
N CYS A 708 -14.14 22.68 17.83
CA CYS A 708 -14.98 23.67 17.19
C CYS A 708 -16.43 23.52 17.67
N GLN A 709 -16.98 24.52 18.37
CA GLN A 709 -18.38 24.54 18.79
C GLN A 709 -19.37 24.44 17.62
N THR A 710 -18.96 24.92 16.44
CA THR A 710 -19.78 24.97 15.22
C THR A 710 -19.92 23.61 14.51
N CYS A 711 -18.84 22.82 14.42
CA CYS A 711 -18.82 21.60 13.60
C CYS A 711 -18.22 20.35 14.27
N GLY A 712 -17.74 20.46 15.51
CA GLY A 712 -17.14 19.35 16.26
C GLY A 712 -15.71 18.98 15.87
N TYR A 713 -15.10 19.64 14.87
CA TYR A 713 -13.69 19.39 14.51
C TYR A 713 -12.75 19.58 15.72
N THR A 714 -11.78 18.69 15.89
CA THR A 714 -10.86 18.67 17.03
C THR A 714 -9.40 18.75 16.59
N SER A 715 -8.61 19.49 17.36
CA SER A 715 -7.16 19.62 17.17
C SER A 715 -6.47 19.93 18.50
N CYS A 716 -5.14 19.83 18.54
CA CYS A 716 -4.36 20.50 19.60
C CYS A 716 -4.00 21.92 19.15
N GLN A 717 -3.80 22.84 20.10
CA GLN A 717 -3.50 24.26 19.82
C GLN A 717 -2.32 24.46 18.84
N THR A 718 -1.31 23.58 18.87
CA THR A 718 -0.15 23.64 17.96
C THR A 718 -0.50 23.27 16.52
N CYS A 719 -1.42 22.30 16.32
CA CYS A 719 -1.80 21.84 14.98
C CYS A 719 -2.92 22.70 14.38
N GLY A 720 -3.98 22.98 15.16
CA GLY A 720 -5.20 23.64 14.68
C GLY A 720 -5.08 25.14 14.41
N GLY A 721 -6.14 25.72 13.86
CA GLY A 721 -6.32 27.18 13.76
C GLY A 721 -6.31 27.74 12.34
N ARG A 722 -6.25 26.89 11.30
CA ARG A 722 -6.52 27.28 9.91
C ARG A 722 -7.36 26.18 9.23
N PRO A 723 -8.61 26.43 8.80
CA PRO A 723 -9.37 27.68 8.95
C PRO A 723 -9.61 28.02 10.43
N PRO A 724 -10.03 29.26 10.77
CA PRO A 724 -10.03 29.69 12.16
C PRO A 724 -10.95 28.87 13.07
N HIS A 725 -12.05 28.29 12.54
CA HIS A 725 -13.11 27.63 13.31
C HIS A 725 -13.67 28.51 14.45
N ASN A 726 -14.62 27.97 15.23
CA ASN A 726 -15.03 28.54 16.51
C ASN A 726 -14.50 27.66 17.65
N TYR A 727 -13.19 27.73 17.89
CA TYR A 727 -12.49 26.86 18.86
C TYR A 727 -12.76 27.25 20.32
N GLN A 728 -13.18 26.26 21.12
CA GLN A 728 -13.12 26.30 22.59
C GLN A 728 -12.09 25.28 23.09
N ILE A 729 -11.39 25.57 24.19
CA ILE A 729 -10.53 24.61 24.87
C ILE A 729 -11.37 23.48 25.46
N ARG A 730 -10.90 22.23 25.33
CA ARG A 730 -11.51 21.06 25.96
C ARG A 730 -10.79 20.76 27.28
N ASP A 731 -11.41 21.12 28.40
CA ASP A 731 -10.82 20.94 29.74
C ASP A 731 -11.09 19.56 30.37
N SER A 732 -11.72 18.62 29.66
CA SER A 732 -11.86 17.23 30.11
C SER A 732 -10.51 16.50 30.12
N GLU A 733 -10.23 15.73 31.17
CA GLU A 733 -9.04 14.88 31.26
C GLU A 733 -8.94 13.89 30.08
N ARG A 734 -7.70 13.62 29.63
CA ARG A 734 -7.40 12.68 28.53
C ARG A 734 -6.96 11.34 29.10
N LEU A 735 -7.65 10.29 28.70
CA LEU A 735 -7.35 8.93 29.17
C LEU A 735 -6.31 8.24 28.30
N SER A 736 -5.57 7.31 28.89
CA SER A 736 -4.58 6.49 28.18
C SER A 736 -5.27 5.63 27.11
N PRO A 737 -4.88 5.72 25.82
CA PRO A 737 -5.48 4.93 24.75
C PRO A 737 -5.37 3.43 25.03
N GLY A 738 -4.19 2.94 25.43
CA GLY A 738 -3.95 1.54 25.79
C GLY A 738 -4.55 1.09 27.13
N ALA A 739 -5.25 1.98 27.86
CA ALA A 739 -6.13 1.57 28.96
C ALA A 739 -7.54 1.26 28.43
N PHE A 740 -8.11 2.16 27.62
CA PHE A 740 -9.42 1.93 26.99
C PHE A 740 -9.38 0.79 25.95
N GLU A 741 -8.28 0.63 25.21
CA GLU A 741 -8.08 -0.49 24.28
C GLU A 741 -8.22 -1.85 24.99
N ARG A 742 -7.66 -1.98 26.20
CA ARG A 742 -7.80 -3.18 27.02
C ARG A 742 -9.21 -3.32 27.60
N GLU A 743 -9.83 -2.23 28.06
CA GLU A 743 -11.24 -2.24 28.49
C GLU A 743 -12.18 -2.72 27.36
N LEU A 744 -11.93 -2.29 26.11
CA LEU A 744 -12.71 -2.70 24.95
C LEU A 744 -12.45 -4.17 24.55
N LYS A 745 -11.19 -4.63 24.59
CA LYS A 745 -10.82 -6.03 24.38
C LYS A 745 -11.29 -6.96 25.52
N GLU A 746 -11.44 -6.47 26.74
CA GLU A 746 -12.09 -7.20 27.84
C GLU A 746 -13.58 -7.47 27.50
N ILE A 747 -14.29 -6.43 27.06
CA ILE A 747 -15.74 -6.43 26.83
C ILE A 747 -16.16 -7.23 25.59
N LEU A 748 -15.45 -7.09 24.47
CA LEU A 748 -15.85 -7.68 23.19
C LEU A 748 -15.56 -9.19 23.11
N PRO A 749 -16.47 -9.99 22.52
CA PRO A 749 -16.13 -11.35 22.09
C PRO A 749 -15.16 -11.27 20.89
N MET A 750 -14.39 -12.33 20.65
CA MET A 750 -13.45 -12.41 19.54
C MET A 750 -14.00 -13.14 18.31
N ARG A 751 -15.12 -13.87 18.47
CA ARG A 751 -15.95 -14.42 17.40
C ARG A 751 -17.37 -13.85 17.47
N LEU A 752 -18.01 -13.64 16.32
CA LEU A 752 -19.42 -13.26 16.20
C LEU A 752 -20.07 -13.98 15.01
N SER A 753 -21.36 -14.31 15.12
CA SER A 753 -22.23 -14.64 13.99
C SER A 753 -23.46 -13.73 13.98
N ILE A 754 -24.17 -13.68 12.84
CA ILE A 754 -25.40 -12.89 12.70
C ILE A 754 -26.57 -13.86 12.51
N VAL A 755 -27.47 -13.90 13.48
CA VAL A 755 -28.70 -14.70 13.47
C VAL A 755 -29.80 -13.91 12.76
N GLY A 756 -30.76 -14.62 12.13
CA GLY A 756 -31.94 -14.02 11.49
C GLY A 756 -31.78 -13.68 10.00
N LEU A 757 -30.57 -13.61 9.46
CA LEU A 757 -30.34 -13.35 8.02
C LEU A 757 -30.73 -14.56 7.15
N ASN A 758 -31.99 -14.58 6.69
CA ASN A 758 -32.56 -15.65 5.88
C ASN A 758 -33.55 -15.10 4.81
N LYS A 759 -34.06 -15.99 3.94
CA LYS A 759 -34.99 -15.61 2.85
C LYS A 759 -36.39 -15.20 3.31
N ASP A 760 -36.83 -15.66 4.48
CA ASP A 760 -38.13 -15.31 5.03
C ASP A 760 -38.09 -13.87 5.57
N LEU A 761 -37.03 -13.47 6.29
CA LEU A 761 -36.77 -12.08 6.68
C LEU A 761 -36.78 -11.14 5.47
N PHE A 762 -36.07 -11.47 4.38
CA PHE A 762 -36.07 -10.62 3.19
C PHE A 762 -37.47 -10.51 2.54
N SER A 763 -38.28 -11.56 2.64
CA SER A 763 -39.68 -11.54 2.18
C SER A 763 -40.55 -10.64 3.06
N GLN A 764 -40.34 -10.63 4.39
CA GLN A 764 -40.99 -9.71 5.32
C GLN A 764 -40.58 -8.25 5.04
N LEU A 765 -39.29 -7.98 4.83
CA LEU A 765 -38.77 -6.64 4.56
C LEU A 765 -39.32 -6.04 3.25
N LEU A 766 -39.52 -6.86 2.21
CA LEU A 766 -40.23 -6.44 1.00
C LEU A 766 -41.73 -6.17 1.25
N ALA A 767 -42.39 -6.98 2.08
CA ALA A 767 -43.80 -6.76 2.43
C ALA A 767 -44.01 -5.44 3.19
N GLU A 768 -43.14 -5.13 4.15
CA GLU A 768 -43.20 -3.86 4.89
C GLU A 768 -42.77 -2.67 4.00
N ALA A 769 -41.80 -2.84 3.10
CA ALA A 769 -41.49 -1.82 2.08
C ALA A 769 -42.71 -1.47 1.22
N ALA A 770 -43.46 -2.49 0.77
CA ALA A 770 -44.71 -2.30 0.03
C ALA A 770 -45.82 -1.64 0.88
N HIS A 771 -45.96 -2.02 2.15
CA HIS A 771 -46.89 -1.40 3.10
C HIS A 771 -46.58 0.10 3.31
N LEU A 772 -45.31 0.44 3.49
CA LEU A 772 -44.79 1.82 3.56
C LEU A 772 -44.80 2.56 2.20
N LYS A 773 -45.24 1.90 1.12
CA LYS A 773 -45.28 2.41 -0.26
C LYS A 773 -43.91 2.92 -0.73
N VAL A 774 -42.86 2.21 -0.34
CA VAL A 774 -41.48 2.43 -0.78
C VAL A 774 -41.27 1.61 -2.05
N ASP A 775 -40.78 2.27 -3.10
CA ASP A 775 -40.41 1.61 -4.35
C ASP A 775 -38.96 1.11 -4.22
N VAL A 776 -38.73 -0.18 -4.44
CA VAL A 776 -37.46 -0.88 -4.18
C VAL A 776 -36.93 -1.43 -5.49
N LYS A 777 -35.64 -1.20 -5.78
CA LYS A 777 -34.99 -1.74 -6.98
C LYS A 777 -34.80 -3.24 -6.86
N THR A 778 -35.65 -4.03 -7.51
CA THR A 778 -35.63 -5.49 -7.47
C THR A 778 -34.26 -6.07 -7.84
N ASP A 779 -33.68 -5.67 -8.98
CA ASP A 779 -32.36 -6.14 -9.46
C ASP A 779 -31.23 -5.91 -8.43
N ASP A 780 -31.23 -4.76 -7.76
CA ASP A 780 -30.24 -4.42 -6.72
C ASP A 780 -30.56 -5.15 -5.39
N TRP A 781 -31.84 -5.41 -5.10
CA TRP A 781 -32.29 -6.12 -3.90
C TRP A 781 -31.98 -7.62 -3.95
N GLU A 782 -32.30 -8.28 -5.06
CA GLU A 782 -31.92 -9.69 -5.30
C GLU A 782 -30.41 -9.85 -5.15
N LEU A 783 -29.64 -8.93 -5.74
CA LEU A 783 -28.18 -8.90 -5.63
C LEU A 783 -27.67 -8.72 -4.19
N ILE A 784 -28.24 -7.80 -3.42
CA ILE A 784 -27.87 -7.62 -2.01
C ILE A 784 -28.20 -8.88 -1.21
N THR A 785 -29.39 -9.44 -1.38
CA THR A 785 -29.85 -10.58 -0.58
C THR A 785 -29.08 -11.87 -0.88
N ASP A 786 -28.80 -12.19 -2.14
CA ASP A 786 -27.92 -13.31 -2.52
C ASP A 786 -26.49 -13.11 -1.99
N ALA A 787 -25.93 -11.90 -2.11
CA ALA A 787 -24.57 -11.61 -1.64
C ALA A 787 -24.45 -11.63 -0.11
N VAL A 788 -25.50 -11.25 0.63
CA VAL A 788 -25.56 -11.38 2.09
C VAL A 788 -25.61 -12.85 2.49
N LEU A 789 -26.52 -13.65 1.93
CA LEU A 789 -26.62 -15.08 2.26
C LEU A 789 -25.31 -15.83 2.01
N ALA A 790 -24.66 -15.56 0.87
CA ALA A 790 -23.36 -16.15 0.54
C ALA A 790 -22.23 -15.73 1.49
N ALA A 791 -22.38 -14.63 2.22
CA ALA A 791 -21.36 -14.07 3.11
C ALA A 791 -21.64 -14.29 4.60
N THR A 792 -22.86 -14.68 5.01
CA THR A 792 -23.23 -14.85 6.43
C THR A 792 -23.81 -16.21 6.79
N SER A 793 -24.12 -17.11 5.84
CA SER A 793 -24.60 -18.47 6.17
C SER A 793 -23.45 -19.32 6.70
N ASP A 794 -23.52 -19.68 7.99
CA ASP A 794 -22.56 -20.59 8.66
C ASP A 794 -21.10 -20.09 8.63
N VAL A 795 -20.93 -18.77 8.76
CA VAL A 795 -19.65 -18.04 8.78
C VAL A 795 -19.48 -17.32 10.11
N GLU A 796 -18.27 -17.34 10.68
CA GLU A 796 -17.90 -16.51 11.83
C GLU A 796 -17.17 -15.23 11.38
N PHE A 797 -17.49 -14.12 12.03
CA PHE A 797 -16.75 -12.87 11.96
C PHE A 797 -15.70 -12.88 13.09
N HIS A 798 -14.42 -12.86 12.74
CA HIS A 798 -13.32 -12.90 13.70
C HIS A 798 -12.72 -11.51 13.92
N PHE A 799 -12.41 -11.19 15.18
CA PHE A 799 -11.76 -9.94 15.55
C PHE A 799 -10.37 -9.81 14.88
N THR A 800 -10.09 -8.66 14.27
CA THR A 800 -8.81 -8.40 13.60
C THR A 800 -8.02 -7.25 14.24
N PHE A 801 -8.63 -6.10 14.53
CA PHE A 801 -7.97 -4.97 15.19
C PHE A 801 -8.93 -3.91 15.75
N LEU A 802 -8.40 -3.07 16.65
CA LEU A 802 -9.02 -1.81 17.07
C LEU A 802 -8.39 -0.63 16.32
N LYS A 803 -9.21 0.17 15.63
CA LYS A 803 -8.80 1.41 14.94
C LYS A 803 -9.22 2.62 15.76
N ARG A 804 -8.26 3.26 16.43
CA ARG A 804 -8.48 4.52 17.15
C ARG A 804 -8.41 5.71 16.19
N GLN A 805 -9.57 6.27 15.86
CA GLN A 805 -9.70 7.50 15.08
C GLN A 805 -10.42 8.58 15.92
N ALA A 806 -11.17 9.49 15.29
CA ALA A 806 -12.00 10.46 16.01
C ALA A 806 -13.07 9.79 16.88
N ILE A 807 -13.50 8.59 16.47
CA ILE A 807 -14.19 7.58 17.26
C ILE A 807 -13.32 6.32 17.33
N TRP A 808 -13.60 5.40 18.26
CA TRP A 808 -13.04 4.05 18.21
C TRP A 808 -13.86 3.17 17.27
N VAL A 809 -13.18 2.34 16.48
CA VAL A 809 -13.80 1.31 15.63
C VAL A 809 -13.17 -0.04 15.96
N ALA A 810 -13.98 -1.08 16.17
CA ALA A 810 -13.52 -2.47 16.24
C ALA A 810 -13.89 -3.18 14.94
N THR A 811 -12.92 -3.84 14.30
CA THR A 811 -13.10 -4.47 12.99
C THR A 811 -13.08 -5.99 13.14
N PHE A 812 -14.18 -6.62 12.71
CA PHE A 812 -14.29 -8.06 12.58
C PHE A 812 -14.39 -8.42 11.10
N GLU A 813 -13.66 -9.43 10.65
CA GLU A 813 -13.65 -9.85 9.25
C GLU A 813 -14.14 -11.28 9.07
N ALA A 814 -14.76 -11.50 7.91
CA ALA A 814 -15.15 -12.79 7.37
C ALA A 814 -14.67 -12.85 5.89
N PRO A 815 -14.63 -14.02 5.24
CA PRO A 815 -14.10 -14.13 3.87
C PRO A 815 -14.77 -13.20 2.85
N LEU A 816 -16.09 -13.00 2.97
CA LEU A 816 -16.90 -12.18 2.05
C LEU A 816 -17.60 -10.97 2.71
N ALA A 817 -17.32 -10.68 3.98
CA ALA A 817 -17.94 -9.56 4.70
C ALA A 817 -17.00 -8.93 5.74
N THR A 818 -17.38 -7.74 6.21
CA THR A 818 -16.74 -7.02 7.32
C THR A 818 -17.83 -6.47 8.23
N LEU A 819 -17.62 -6.59 9.54
CA LEU A 819 -18.52 -6.14 10.59
C LEU A 819 -17.76 -5.14 11.48
N GLU A 820 -18.16 -3.87 11.43
CA GLU A 820 -17.53 -2.78 12.21
C GLU A 820 -18.42 -2.40 13.40
N LEU A 821 -17.90 -2.41 14.63
CA LEU A 821 -18.48 -1.65 15.75
C LEU A 821 -17.90 -0.25 15.78
N ARG A 822 -18.75 0.78 15.81
CA ARG A 822 -18.37 2.19 15.74
C ARG A 822 -18.87 2.91 16.99
N LEU A 823 -17.95 3.28 17.88
CA LEU A 823 -18.24 3.96 19.14
C LEU A 823 -18.34 5.48 18.95
N ASP A 824 -19.35 5.90 18.19
CA ASP A 824 -19.79 7.30 18.14
C ASP A 824 -20.51 7.68 19.44
N PRO A 825 -20.30 8.90 19.99
CA PRO A 825 -20.88 9.30 21.28
C PRO A 825 -22.36 9.68 21.24
N LEU A 826 -23.00 9.74 20.06
CA LEU A 826 -24.42 10.07 19.89
C LEU A 826 -25.20 8.99 19.13
N LEU A 827 -24.53 8.23 18.24
CA LEU A 827 -25.14 7.12 17.51
C LEU A 827 -24.19 5.90 17.45
N PRO A 828 -23.86 5.26 18.59
CA PRO A 828 -23.08 4.03 18.59
C PRO A 828 -23.78 2.94 17.79
N GLU A 829 -23.06 2.31 16.86
CA GLU A 829 -23.64 1.36 15.92
C GLU A 829 -22.70 0.25 15.49
N TRP A 830 -23.26 -0.91 15.12
CA TRP A 830 -22.59 -1.86 14.23
C TRP A 830 -22.95 -1.58 12.77
N ARG A 831 -22.04 -1.90 11.84
CA ARG A 831 -22.28 -1.92 10.38
C ARG A 831 -21.82 -3.23 9.77
N LEU A 832 -22.72 -3.90 9.06
CA LEU A 832 -22.41 -5.02 8.17
C LEU A 832 -22.15 -4.49 6.75
N SER A 833 -21.01 -4.82 6.18
CA SER A 833 -20.63 -4.51 4.79
C SER A 833 -20.21 -5.78 4.06
N ILE A 834 -20.64 -5.95 2.81
CA ILE A 834 -20.32 -7.14 2.00
C ILE A 834 -19.19 -6.81 1.04
N LYS A 835 -18.17 -7.67 1.00
CA LYS A 835 -17.00 -7.51 0.13
C LYS A 835 -17.41 -7.82 -1.32
N PRO A 836 -17.41 -6.85 -2.25
CA PRO A 836 -17.77 -7.12 -3.64
C PRO A 836 -16.73 -8.00 -4.30
N ASP A 837 -17.16 -9.03 -5.04
CA ASP A 837 -16.29 -9.93 -5.81
C ASP A 837 -15.16 -9.15 -6.51
N LYS A 838 -13.91 -9.52 -6.21
CA LYS A 838 -12.70 -8.88 -6.74
C LYS A 838 -12.74 -8.76 -8.27
N THR A 839 -13.26 -9.77 -8.96
CA THR A 839 -13.26 -9.87 -10.44
C THR A 839 -14.18 -8.89 -11.15
N LEU A 840 -15.14 -8.26 -10.45
CA LEU A 840 -16.04 -7.27 -11.04
C LEU A 840 -15.26 -6.01 -11.50
N PRO A 841 -15.69 -5.28 -12.54
CA PRO A 841 -15.17 -3.95 -12.88
C PRO A 841 -15.42 -2.89 -11.80
N ILE A 842 -14.61 -1.81 -11.75
CA ILE A 842 -14.83 -0.69 -10.80
C ILE A 842 -16.25 -0.13 -10.90
N LYS A 843 -16.66 0.28 -12.11
CA LYS A 843 -17.99 0.83 -12.44
C LYS A 843 -19.08 -0.24 -12.64
N SER A 844 -18.89 -1.45 -12.10
CA SER A 844 -19.95 -2.46 -12.09
C SER A 844 -21.06 -2.03 -11.12
N PRO A 845 -22.35 -1.94 -11.54
CA PRO A 845 -23.44 -1.61 -10.63
C PRO A 845 -23.47 -2.53 -9.41
N ARG A 846 -23.23 -3.83 -9.65
CA ARG A 846 -23.04 -4.88 -8.64
C ARG A 846 -22.05 -4.49 -7.53
N ARG A 847 -20.94 -3.85 -7.88
CA ARG A 847 -19.96 -3.36 -6.88
C ARG A 847 -20.44 -2.08 -6.22
N LEU A 848 -20.95 -1.11 -6.99
CA LEU A 848 -21.36 0.19 -6.46
C LEU A 848 -22.45 0.07 -5.38
N VAL A 849 -23.36 -0.91 -5.52
CA VAL A 849 -24.40 -1.24 -4.54
C VAL A 849 -23.82 -1.86 -3.26
N LEU A 850 -22.88 -2.80 -3.38
CA LEU A 850 -22.24 -3.50 -2.25
C LEU A 850 -21.15 -2.66 -1.56
N ASN A 851 -20.60 -1.64 -2.22
CA ASN A 851 -19.65 -0.64 -1.66
C ASN A 851 -20.27 0.24 -0.55
N THR A 852 -21.47 -0.07 -0.05
CA THR A 852 -22.19 0.68 0.98
C THR A 852 -22.81 -0.31 1.98
N PRO A 853 -22.74 -0.07 3.31
CA PRO A 853 -23.23 -1.01 4.32
C PRO A 853 -24.66 -1.49 4.06
N VAL A 854 -24.93 -2.78 4.26
CA VAL A 854 -26.21 -3.44 3.94
C VAL A 854 -27.15 -3.54 5.15
N ALA A 855 -26.58 -3.58 6.35
CA ALA A 855 -27.33 -3.57 7.62
C ALA A 855 -26.56 -2.75 8.67
N ARG A 856 -27.27 -2.14 9.61
CA ARG A 856 -26.71 -1.44 10.77
C ARG A 856 -27.47 -1.81 12.04
N MET A 857 -26.80 -1.94 13.18
CA MET A 857 -27.46 -2.11 14.48
C MET A 857 -27.26 -0.86 15.33
N ARG A 858 -28.34 -0.23 15.80
CA ARG A 858 -28.29 0.85 16.78
C ARG A 858 -28.18 0.28 18.18
N ILE A 859 -27.12 0.65 18.89
CA ILE A 859 -26.98 0.38 20.33
C ILE A 859 -27.71 1.52 21.06
N SER A 860 -28.58 1.18 22.01
CA SER A 860 -29.26 2.17 22.86
C SER A 860 -28.43 2.47 24.11
N GLU A 861 -28.61 3.65 24.71
CA GLU A 861 -27.85 4.08 25.92
C GLU A 861 -28.16 3.25 27.18
N ASP A 862 -29.27 2.50 27.18
CA ASP A 862 -29.78 1.68 28.28
C ASP A 862 -29.35 0.20 28.21
N MET A 863 -28.46 -0.18 27.27
CA MET A 863 -28.00 -1.56 27.11
C MET A 863 -26.77 -1.88 28.00
N ASP A 864 -26.81 -3.01 28.70
CA ASP A 864 -25.71 -3.51 29.53
C ASP A 864 -24.50 -4.03 28.72
N ASP A 865 -24.62 -4.23 27.40
CA ASP A 865 -23.61 -4.86 26.55
C ASP A 865 -23.45 -4.15 25.19
N LEU A 866 -22.48 -4.59 24.37
CA LEU A 866 -22.18 -4.02 23.05
C LEU A 866 -22.67 -4.85 21.85
N ILE A 867 -23.29 -6.01 22.04
CA ILE A 867 -23.79 -6.91 20.97
C ILE A 867 -25.32 -6.87 20.81
N SER A 868 -26.04 -6.31 21.78
CA SER A 868 -27.49 -6.15 21.77
C SER A 868 -27.91 -4.76 21.24
N GLY A 869 -29.02 -4.69 20.50
CA GLY A 869 -29.51 -3.44 19.91
C GLY A 869 -30.61 -3.64 18.88
N ARG A 870 -31.01 -2.57 18.18
CA ARG A 870 -32.02 -2.61 17.11
C ARG A 870 -31.39 -2.65 15.73
N TRP A 871 -31.60 -3.74 15.00
CA TRP A 871 -31.13 -3.91 13.63
C TRP A 871 -32.02 -3.20 12.62
N GLN A 872 -31.38 -2.59 11.63
CA GLN A 872 -32.00 -2.02 10.45
C GLN A 872 -31.30 -2.54 9.20
N PHE A 873 -32.08 -2.99 8.22
CA PHE A 873 -31.60 -3.40 6.91
C PHE A 873 -31.74 -2.24 5.90
N ARG A 874 -30.97 -2.28 4.82
CA ARG A 874 -30.96 -1.24 3.78
C ARG A 874 -31.72 -1.69 2.53
N LEU A 875 -32.78 -0.96 2.20
CA LEU A 875 -33.50 -1.09 0.93
C LEU A 875 -32.79 -0.25 -0.16
N PRO A 876 -32.41 -0.82 -1.31
CA PRO A 876 -31.94 -0.06 -2.47
C PRO A 876 -33.13 0.62 -3.16
N ILE A 877 -33.04 1.94 -3.34
CA ILE A 877 -34.10 2.74 -3.99
C ILE A 877 -33.48 3.70 -5.00
N ASP A 878 -34.31 4.37 -5.79
CA ASP A 878 -33.88 5.45 -6.68
C ASP A 878 -34.97 6.52 -6.74
N HIS A 879 -34.96 7.40 -5.74
CA HIS A 879 -35.95 8.46 -5.64
C HIS A 879 -35.33 9.82 -5.93
N SER A 880 -35.64 10.35 -7.12
CA SER A 880 -35.35 11.72 -7.54
C SER A 880 -36.53 12.65 -7.22
N PHE A 881 -36.26 13.83 -6.67
CA PHE A 881 -37.25 14.90 -6.49
C PHE A 881 -36.61 16.29 -6.64
N ASN A 882 -37.43 17.32 -6.91
CA ASN A 882 -36.97 18.70 -6.91
C ASN A 882 -37.01 19.25 -5.47
N LEU A 883 -35.87 19.75 -4.98
CA LEU A 883 -35.73 20.41 -3.69
C LEU A 883 -35.66 21.93 -3.91
N GLU A 884 -36.48 22.70 -3.21
CA GLU A 884 -36.36 24.17 -3.22
C GLU A 884 -35.28 24.61 -2.23
N LEU A 885 -34.27 25.32 -2.76
CA LEU A 885 -33.22 25.98 -2.01
C LEU A 885 -33.39 27.50 -2.14
N LYS A 886 -33.71 28.16 -1.03
CA LYS A 886 -34.03 29.58 -0.98
C LYS A 886 -32.98 30.36 -0.19
N GLY A 887 -32.25 31.23 -0.86
CA GLY A 887 -31.23 32.10 -0.27
C GLY A 887 -31.83 33.09 0.72
N THR A 888 -31.28 33.14 1.93
CA THR A 888 -31.68 34.01 3.04
C THR A 888 -30.46 34.58 3.77
N GLY A 889 -30.69 35.54 4.68
CA GLY A 889 -29.62 36.29 5.33
C GLY A 889 -28.96 37.30 4.39
N GLU A 890 -27.68 37.55 4.60
CA GLU A 890 -26.84 38.43 3.77
C GLU A 890 -26.07 37.65 2.70
N LEU A 891 -25.58 38.35 1.67
CA LEU A 891 -24.61 37.82 0.71
C LEU A 891 -23.18 37.96 1.28
N VAL A 892 -22.40 36.90 1.20
CA VAL A 892 -21.01 36.82 1.66
C VAL A 892 -20.09 36.34 0.52
N PRO A 893 -18.77 36.60 0.57
CA PRO A 893 -17.84 36.12 -0.45
C PRO A 893 -17.90 34.60 -0.62
N GLY A 894 -17.96 34.14 -1.87
CA GLY A 894 -17.83 32.75 -2.25
C GLY A 894 -16.39 32.25 -2.22
N TRP A 895 -16.21 30.94 -2.39
CA TRP A 895 -14.93 30.24 -2.21
C TRP A 895 -13.79 30.79 -3.07
N SER A 896 -14.01 31.10 -4.34
CA SER A 896 -12.93 31.57 -5.23
C SER A 896 -12.46 32.98 -4.84
N LYS A 897 -13.40 33.82 -4.38
CA LYS A 897 -13.19 35.16 -3.84
C LYS A 897 -12.44 35.14 -2.51
N ASP A 898 -12.80 34.21 -1.62
CA ASP A 898 -12.11 34.02 -0.34
C ASP A 898 -10.71 33.41 -0.50
N MET A 899 -10.54 32.44 -1.40
CA MET A 899 -9.22 31.94 -1.81
C MET A 899 -8.31 33.06 -2.37
N GLY A 900 -8.91 34.13 -2.92
CA GLY A 900 -8.21 35.35 -3.36
C GLY A 900 -7.90 35.42 -4.84
N LEU A 901 -8.55 34.60 -5.65
CA LEU A 901 -8.42 34.59 -7.10
C LEU A 901 -8.92 35.94 -7.68
N VAL A 902 -8.17 36.53 -8.63
CA VAL A 902 -8.46 37.88 -9.15
C VAL A 902 -9.01 37.89 -10.57
N THR A 903 -9.46 36.74 -11.09
CA THR A 903 -10.19 36.64 -12.35
C THR A 903 -11.55 37.37 -12.28
N SER A 904 -12.17 37.66 -13.44
CA SER A 904 -13.39 38.47 -13.49
C SER A 904 -14.63 37.81 -12.89
N ASP A 905 -14.71 36.48 -12.99
CA ASP A 905 -15.74 35.62 -12.40
C ASP A 905 -15.61 35.50 -10.89
N ALA A 906 -14.40 35.21 -10.37
CA ALA A 906 -14.13 35.07 -8.94
C ALA A 906 -14.45 36.35 -8.15
N LYS A 907 -14.26 37.53 -8.75
CA LYS A 907 -14.66 38.81 -8.14
C LYS A 907 -16.18 38.92 -7.90
N THR A 908 -16.99 38.18 -8.65
CA THR A 908 -18.46 38.13 -8.55
C THR A 908 -19.02 36.88 -7.88
N ASP A 909 -18.14 36.02 -7.35
CA ASP A 909 -18.52 34.84 -6.58
C ASP A 909 -18.99 35.27 -5.18
N ASP A 910 -20.31 35.40 -5.00
CA ASP A 910 -20.98 35.78 -3.75
C ASP A 910 -22.15 34.80 -3.47
N TRP A 911 -22.25 34.33 -2.23
CA TRP A 911 -23.15 33.27 -1.78
C TRP A 911 -24.10 33.77 -0.69
N TRP A 912 -25.30 33.19 -0.57
CA TRP A 912 -26.17 33.47 0.58
C TRP A 912 -25.62 32.81 1.85
N SER A 913 -25.52 33.58 2.93
CA SER A 913 -25.08 33.11 4.26
C SER A 913 -26.02 32.07 4.89
N HIS A 914 -27.27 32.00 4.45
CA HIS A 914 -28.25 31.02 4.89
C HIS A 914 -29.05 30.47 3.71
N LEU A 915 -29.46 29.21 3.82
CA LEU A 915 -30.39 28.54 2.91
C LEU A 915 -31.62 28.10 3.71
N SER A 916 -32.80 28.50 3.27
CA SER A 916 -34.06 27.88 3.70
C SER A 916 -34.37 26.74 2.73
N ILE A 917 -34.57 25.53 3.28
CA ILE A 917 -34.79 24.28 2.53
C ILE A 917 -36.19 23.78 2.84
N SER A 918 -36.91 23.34 1.79
CA SER A 918 -38.25 22.75 1.90
C SER A 918 -38.38 21.50 1.04
N THR A 919 -38.76 20.40 1.68
CA THR A 919 -38.85 19.05 1.10
C THR A 919 -40.29 18.75 0.67
N PRO A 920 -40.53 18.30 -0.58
CA PRO A 920 -41.85 17.84 -1.02
C PRO A 920 -42.34 16.63 -0.20
N ASP A 921 -43.63 16.59 0.13
CA ASP A 921 -44.21 15.53 0.98
C ASP A 921 -44.02 14.11 0.43
N VAL A 922 -43.97 13.97 -0.90
CA VAL A 922 -43.68 12.71 -1.60
C VAL A 922 -42.29 12.14 -1.28
N ALA A 923 -41.33 13.01 -0.96
CA ALA A 923 -39.94 12.64 -0.66
C ALA A 923 -39.70 12.31 0.81
N ARG A 924 -40.48 12.90 1.74
CA ARG A 924 -40.34 12.73 3.20
C ARG A 924 -40.21 11.27 3.63
N LYS A 925 -41.02 10.38 3.05
CA LYS A 925 -41.05 8.94 3.38
C LYS A 925 -39.79 8.14 3.01
N TYR A 926 -38.88 8.70 2.22
CA TYR A 926 -37.65 8.04 1.76
C TYR A 926 -36.39 8.46 2.56
N LEU A 927 -36.45 9.57 3.31
CA LEU A 927 -35.30 10.16 3.98
C LEU A 927 -35.07 9.56 5.38
N ASP A 928 -33.81 9.27 5.72
CA ASP A 928 -33.38 8.82 7.07
C ASP A 928 -33.42 9.97 8.11
N ARG A 929 -33.41 11.23 7.64
CA ARG A 929 -33.53 12.47 8.45
C ARG A 929 -34.24 13.56 7.66
N SER A 930 -35.02 14.40 8.36
CA SER A 930 -35.65 15.61 7.81
C SER A 930 -34.61 16.66 7.38
N LEU A 931 -34.75 17.15 6.15
CA LEU A 931 -33.89 18.19 5.55
C LEU A 931 -34.44 19.62 5.72
N ASP A 932 -35.65 19.77 6.26
CA ASP A 932 -36.38 21.04 6.29
C ASP A 932 -35.77 22.06 7.25
N GLY A 933 -35.99 23.34 6.95
CA GLY A 933 -35.68 24.45 7.85
C GLY A 933 -34.52 25.33 7.35
N THR A 934 -33.79 25.93 8.29
CA THR A 934 -32.73 26.91 7.99
C THR A 934 -31.35 26.28 8.17
N TRP A 935 -30.52 26.42 7.15
CA TRP A 935 -29.15 25.93 7.10
C TRP A 935 -28.21 27.13 7.02
N LYS A 936 -27.26 27.24 7.94
CA LYS A 936 -26.31 28.35 7.99
C LYS A 936 -24.96 27.95 7.37
N LEU A 937 -24.42 28.79 6.48
CA LEU A 937 -23.07 28.66 5.95
C LEU A 937 -22.02 28.94 7.04
N HIS A 938 -21.01 28.09 7.09
CA HIS A 938 -19.89 28.11 8.02
C HIS A 938 -18.57 27.88 7.26
N SER A 939 -18.21 28.84 6.41
CA SER A 939 -16.99 28.79 5.61
C SER A 939 -15.70 28.79 6.44
N GLU A 940 -15.78 29.21 7.71
CA GLU A 940 -14.71 29.11 8.70
C GLU A 940 -14.40 27.68 9.17
N CYS A 941 -15.15 26.67 8.70
CA CYS A 941 -15.11 25.29 9.22
C CYS A 941 -14.63 24.18 8.25
N GLY A 942 -13.98 24.51 7.13
CA GLY A 942 -12.98 23.61 6.52
C GLY A 942 -13.48 22.33 5.85
N THR A 943 -14.55 22.40 5.06
CA THR A 943 -14.87 21.36 4.05
C THR A 943 -14.44 21.79 2.64
N ALA A 944 -14.59 20.89 1.66
CA ALA A 944 -14.31 21.17 0.25
C ALA A 944 -15.06 22.42 -0.24
N GLN A 945 -14.34 23.29 -0.94
CA GLN A 945 -14.83 24.59 -1.39
C GLN A 945 -15.40 25.48 -0.27
N SER A 946 -14.98 25.29 0.99
CA SER A 946 -15.47 26.04 2.16
C SER A 946 -17.01 26.10 2.30
N MET A 947 -17.76 25.17 1.69
CA MET A 947 -19.22 25.26 1.60
C MET A 947 -19.98 24.46 2.66
N LEU A 948 -19.42 24.32 3.87
CA LEU A 948 -20.11 23.69 4.99
C LEU A 948 -21.34 24.50 5.39
N HIS A 949 -22.53 23.96 5.15
CA HIS A 949 -23.76 24.45 5.76
C HIS A 949 -24.17 23.49 6.88
N ARG A 950 -24.61 24.01 8.04
CA ARG A 950 -25.16 23.21 9.15
C ARG A 950 -26.64 23.51 9.33
N LYS A 951 -27.48 22.48 9.47
CA LYS A 951 -28.90 22.63 9.85
C LYS A 951 -29.00 23.27 11.23
N GLN A 952 -29.81 24.31 11.37
CA GLN A 952 -30.18 24.84 12.69
C GLN A 952 -31.05 23.77 13.41
N PRO A 953 -30.73 23.38 14.65
CA PRO A 953 -31.47 22.31 15.33
C PRO A 953 -32.96 22.63 15.47
N ALA A 954 -33.80 21.67 15.11
CA ALA A 954 -35.22 21.65 15.45
C ALA A 954 -35.49 20.61 16.56
N ASP A 955 -36.71 20.59 17.12
CA ASP A 955 -37.09 19.64 18.17
C ASP A 955 -36.97 18.17 17.72
N GLU A 956 -37.09 17.91 16.41
CA GLU A 956 -36.86 16.61 15.76
C GLU A 956 -35.38 16.16 15.70
N ASP A 957 -34.42 17.06 15.96
CA ASP A 957 -32.98 16.78 15.93
C ASP A 957 -32.38 16.56 17.34
N VAL A 958 -33.19 16.62 18.40
CA VAL A 958 -32.72 16.45 19.79
C VAL A 958 -32.17 15.04 20.01
N GLY A 959 -30.97 14.96 20.59
CA GLY A 959 -30.24 13.69 20.80
C GLY A 959 -29.53 13.15 19.56
N LEU A 960 -29.72 13.74 18.38
CA LEU A 960 -29.14 13.25 17.13
C LEU A 960 -27.91 14.06 16.70
N PRO A 961 -26.95 13.46 15.97
CA PRO A 961 -25.86 14.19 15.34
C PRO A 961 -26.36 15.33 14.43
N PRO A 962 -25.65 16.48 14.41
CA PRO A 962 -25.96 17.57 13.49
C PRO A 962 -25.92 17.13 12.03
N LEU A 963 -26.75 17.76 11.20
CA LEU A 963 -26.73 17.55 9.76
C LEU A 963 -25.96 18.66 9.04
N TYR A 964 -25.19 18.24 8.04
CA TYR A 964 -24.34 19.08 7.22
C TYR A 964 -24.67 18.92 5.73
N LEU A 965 -24.66 20.03 5.00
CA LEU A 965 -24.72 20.10 3.53
C LEU A 965 -23.41 20.71 3.04
N PHE A 966 -22.65 19.95 2.25
CA PHE A 966 -21.32 20.34 1.75
C PHE A 966 -20.96 19.55 0.49
N LEU A 967 -19.93 19.99 -0.25
CA LEU A 967 -19.39 19.24 -1.39
C LEU A 967 -18.61 18.02 -0.90
N ASP A 968 -18.85 16.84 -1.49
CA ASP A 968 -18.08 15.62 -1.20
C ASP A 968 -17.35 15.13 -2.46
N PRO A 969 -16.13 15.64 -2.75
CA PRO A 969 -15.43 15.32 -3.98
C PRO A 969 -15.03 13.85 -4.09
N THR A 970 -15.20 13.28 -5.27
CA THR A 970 -14.54 12.03 -5.65
C THR A 970 -13.03 12.21 -5.59
N ARG A 971 -12.28 11.32 -4.93
CA ARG A 971 -10.85 11.53 -4.64
C ARG A 971 -9.98 11.60 -5.91
N SER A 972 -10.25 10.69 -6.85
CA SER A 972 -9.54 10.54 -8.13
C SER A 972 -10.39 10.89 -9.36
N GLY A 973 -11.69 11.11 -9.19
CA GLY A 973 -12.65 11.24 -10.28
C GLY A 973 -12.66 12.62 -10.95
N ASP A 974 -13.30 12.70 -12.11
CA ASP A 974 -13.50 13.96 -12.83
C ASP A 974 -14.37 14.93 -11.99
N PRO A 975 -13.91 16.17 -11.69
CA PRO A 975 -14.62 17.12 -10.85
C PRO A 975 -16.05 17.47 -11.27
N SER A 976 -16.41 17.27 -12.54
CA SER A 976 -17.79 17.49 -13.03
C SER A 976 -18.84 16.52 -12.44
N HIS A 977 -18.39 15.42 -11.82
CA HIS A 977 -19.25 14.46 -11.11
C HIS A 977 -19.27 14.66 -9.59
N ASP A 978 -18.57 15.67 -9.05
CA ASP A 978 -18.55 15.92 -7.61
C ASP A 978 -19.85 16.59 -7.17
N CYS A 979 -20.59 15.92 -6.28
CA CYS A 979 -21.92 16.35 -5.80
C CYS A 979 -21.87 16.94 -4.39
N ALA A 980 -22.82 17.84 -4.11
CA ALA A 980 -23.10 18.23 -2.73
C ALA A 980 -24.01 17.18 -2.06
N VAL A 981 -23.71 16.84 -0.79
CA VAL A 981 -24.39 15.78 -0.04
C VAL A 981 -24.91 16.29 1.29
N PHE A 982 -26.01 15.70 1.75
CA PHE A 982 -26.49 15.81 3.12
C PHE A 982 -25.95 14.64 3.94
N SER A 983 -25.25 14.91 5.05
CA SER A 983 -24.66 13.87 5.91
C SER A 983 -24.55 14.31 7.38
N ILE A 984 -24.50 13.34 8.29
CA ILE A 984 -24.11 13.56 9.69
C ILE A 984 -22.59 13.68 9.88
N ASP A 985 -21.80 13.24 8.89
CA ASP A 985 -20.34 13.23 8.95
C ASP A 985 -19.75 14.11 7.85
N HIS A 986 -19.21 15.26 8.24
CA HIS A 986 -18.48 16.20 7.37
C HIS A 986 -16.96 15.93 7.26
N SER A 987 -16.45 14.87 7.88
CA SER A 987 -15.01 14.65 8.02
C SER A 987 -14.32 14.28 6.71
N LYS A 988 -12.99 14.46 6.71
CA LYS A 988 -12.10 14.03 5.63
C LYS A 988 -11.79 12.54 5.79
N LEU A 989 -12.39 11.74 4.92
CA LEU A 989 -12.29 10.28 4.98
C LEU A 989 -10.91 9.76 4.53
N ASP A 990 -10.53 8.57 5.00
CA ASP A 990 -9.45 7.76 4.43
C ASP A 990 -9.89 7.10 3.09
N TYR A 991 -8.99 6.45 2.36
CA TYR A 991 -9.35 5.67 1.16
C TYR A 991 -10.21 4.45 1.54
N GLY A 992 -11.16 4.07 0.68
CA GLY A 992 -12.11 2.97 0.95
C GLY A 992 -13.20 3.25 2.00
N VAL A 993 -13.09 4.34 2.79
CA VAL A 993 -14.09 4.69 3.80
C VAL A 993 -15.30 5.38 3.17
N VAL A 994 -16.50 4.98 3.61
CA VAL A 994 -17.79 5.35 3.00
C VAL A 994 -18.56 6.33 3.88
N ARG A 995 -19.04 7.43 3.30
CA ARG A 995 -19.82 8.46 4.03
C ARG A 995 -21.27 8.03 4.27
N PRO A 996 -21.85 8.26 5.46
CA PRO A 996 -23.28 8.11 5.70
C PRO A 996 -24.07 9.26 5.04
N ILE A 997 -24.45 9.09 3.77
CA ILE A 997 -25.23 10.07 3.00
C ILE A 997 -26.73 9.87 3.24
N VAL A 998 -27.45 10.96 3.51
CA VAL A 998 -28.92 11.01 3.62
C VAL A 998 -29.55 11.29 2.25
N ALA A 999 -28.99 12.23 1.49
CA ALA A 999 -29.41 12.58 0.14
C ALA A 999 -28.28 13.30 -0.63
N THR A 1000 -28.33 13.28 -1.95
CA THR A 1000 -27.32 13.87 -2.85
C THR A 1000 -27.97 14.85 -3.83
N LEU A 1001 -27.40 16.05 -3.96
CA LEU A 1001 -27.81 17.04 -4.96
C LEU A 1001 -27.13 16.78 -6.32
N ASP A 1002 -27.73 17.27 -7.40
CA ASP A 1002 -27.13 17.26 -8.73
C ASP A 1002 -25.70 17.84 -8.78
N SER A 1003 -24.82 17.23 -9.58
CA SER A 1003 -23.40 17.58 -9.60
C SER A 1003 -23.11 19.00 -10.11
N SER A 1004 -24.02 19.61 -10.85
CA SER A 1004 -23.89 21.00 -11.32
C SER A 1004 -24.19 22.05 -10.24
N TRP A 1005 -24.80 21.67 -9.11
CA TRP A 1005 -25.18 22.63 -8.08
C TRP A 1005 -24.00 23.02 -7.18
N ARG A 1006 -23.83 24.34 -6.98
CA ARG A 1006 -22.97 24.95 -5.96
C ARG A 1006 -23.71 26.15 -5.35
N PRO A 1007 -23.38 26.59 -4.11
CA PRO A 1007 -23.90 27.82 -3.54
C PRO A 1007 -23.62 29.02 -4.45
N ASN A 1008 -24.54 29.98 -4.49
CA ASN A 1008 -24.45 31.18 -5.34
C ASN A 1008 -25.50 32.22 -4.90
N SER A 1009 -25.52 33.40 -5.54
CA SER A 1009 -26.37 34.53 -5.21
C SER A 1009 -27.82 34.47 -5.72
N LYS A 1010 -28.24 33.43 -6.46
CA LYS A 1010 -29.65 33.29 -6.89
C LYS A 1010 -30.56 33.04 -5.68
N LYS A 1011 -31.63 33.83 -5.55
CA LYS A 1011 -32.49 33.85 -4.35
C LYS A 1011 -33.38 32.61 -4.17
N VAL A 1012 -33.77 31.95 -5.26
CA VAL A 1012 -34.50 30.67 -5.23
C VAL A 1012 -33.94 29.80 -6.36
N ILE A 1013 -33.66 28.53 -6.05
CA ILE A 1013 -33.19 27.51 -6.98
C ILE A 1013 -33.99 26.24 -6.70
N ASN A 1014 -34.53 25.60 -7.73
CA ASN A 1014 -34.93 24.21 -7.66
C ASN A 1014 -33.78 23.36 -8.17
N VAL A 1015 -33.36 22.36 -7.40
CA VAL A 1015 -32.28 21.44 -7.73
C VAL A 1015 -32.80 20.01 -7.63
N GLN A 1016 -32.33 19.12 -8.52
CA GLN A 1016 -32.63 17.70 -8.40
C GLN A 1016 -31.87 17.11 -7.20
N CYS A 1017 -32.59 16.43 -6.33
CA CYS A 1017 -32.12 15.77 -5.13
C CYS A 1017 -32.49 14.29 -5.20
N ASN A 1018 -31.51 13.42 -4.93
CA ASN A 1018 -31.59 11.98 -5.15
C ASN A 1018 -31.34 11.23 -3.83
N VAL A 1019 -32.13 10.20 -3.56
CA VAL A 1019 -31.95 9.26 -2.43
C VAL A 1019 -31.81 7.85 -2.99
N SER A 1020 -30.72 7.16 -2.63
CA SER A 1020 -30.32 5.86 -3.18
C SER A 1020 -30.56 4.66 -2.24
N SER A 1021 -30.92 4.91 -0.97
CA SER A 1021 -31.33 3.85 -0.05
C SER A 1021 -32.16 4.37 1.11
N LYS A 1022 -33.04 3.50 1.62
CA LYS A 1022 -33.81 3.72 2.86
C LYS A 1022 -33.47 2.63 3.88
N TRP A 1023 -33.43 3.00 5.16
CA TRP A 1023 -33.33 2.04 6.27
C TRP A 1023 -34.71 1.60 6.76
N ILE A 1024 -34.82 0.34 7.17
CA ILE A 1024 -36.04 -0.30 7.67
C ILE A 1024 -35.69 -1.22 8.83
N GLU A 1025 -36.52 -1.31 9.88
CA GLU A 1025 -36.28 -2.19 11.03
C GLU A 1025 -36.25 -3.67 10.60
N ALA A 1026 -35.35 -4.45 11.19
CA ALA A 1026 -35.18 -5.88 10.95
C ALA A 1026 -35.13 -6.66 12.29
N PRO A 1027 -36.26 -6.79 13.01
CA PRO A 1027 -36.29 -7.23 14.40
C PRO A 1027 -35.93 -8.70 14.64
N GLU A 1028 -35.88 -9.53 13.59
CA GLU A 1028 -35.42 -10.93 13.68
C GLU A 1028 -33.89 -11.06 13.70
N MET A 1029 -33.15 -10.00 13.37
CA MET A 1029 -31.68 -10.02 13.36
C MET A 1029 -31.11 -9.83 14.77
N SER A 1030 -30.04 -10.56 15.08
CA SER A 1030 -29.25 -10.38 16.30
C SER A 1030 -27.80 -10.82 16.11
N LEU A 1031 -26.91 -10.34 16.99
CA LEU A 1031 -25.54 -10.86 17.10
C LEU A 1031 -25.50 -12.04 18.07
N SER A 1032 -24.69 -13.04 17.76
CA SER A 1032 -24.39 -14.17 18.63
C SER A 1032 -22.89 -14.32 18.80
N ALA A 1033 -22.43 -14.61 20.01
CA ALA A 1033 -21.05 -15.03 20.29
C ALA A 1033 -20.91 -16.56 20.41
N ALA A 1034 -22.01 -17.32 20.26
CA ALA A 1034 -22.02 -18.77 20.40
C ALA A 1034 -21.36 -19.48 19.19
N LEU A 1035 -20.60 -20.53 19.47
CA LEU A 1035 -19.84 -21.32 18.50
C LEU A 1035 -20.73 -22.01 17.45
N HIS A 1036 -20.50 -21.74 16.17
CA HIS A 1036 -21.20 -22.41 15.05
C HIS A 1036 -20.43 -23.66 14.56
N THR A 1037 -20.32 -24.71 15.39
CA THR A 1037 -19.71 -25.99 14.97
C THR A 1037 -20.42 -27.23 15.55
N ASP A 1038 -20.51 -28.30 14.77
CA ASP A 1038 -20.88 -29.65 15.23
C ASP A 1038 -19.82 -30.29 16.15
N VAL A 1039 -18.62 -29.73 16.21
CA VAL A 1039 -17.49 -30.26 16.98
C VAL A 1039 -17.70 -29.97 18.46
N LYS A 1040 -18.16 -30.98 19.20
CA LYS A 1040 -18.07 -30.96 20.66
C LYS A 1040 -16.61 -30.92 21.07
N ALA A 1041 -16.15 -29.75 21.51
CA ALA A 1041 -14.88 -29.59 22.19
C ALA A 1041 -14.83 -30.48 23.47
N GLU A 1042 -13.62 -30.68 23.98
CA GLU A 1042 -13.36 -31.56 25.13
C GLU A 1042 -14.14 -31.10 26.38
N ALA A 1043 -14.49 -32.04 27.26
CA ALA A 1043 -15.45 -31.78 28.33
C ALA A 1043 -15.02 -30.60 29.22
N ASN A 1044 -15.90 -29.59 29.31
CA ASN A 1044 -15.73 -28.29 29.99
C ASN A 1044 -14.88 -27.24 29.25
N ILE A 1045 -14.52 -27.44 27.98
CA ILE A 1045 -13.94 -26.43 27.10
C ILE A 1045 -15.00 -26.06 26.04
N THR A 1046 -15.33 -24.78 25.91
CA THR A 1046 -16.27 -24.27 24.89
C THR A 1046 -15.55 -23.73 23.65
N ASP A 1047 -14.48 -22.95 23.84
CA ASP A 1047 -13.89 -22.12 22.79
C ASP A 1047 -12.48 -22.51 22.34
N GLY A 1048 -11.69 -23.17 23.20
CA GLY A 1048 -10.34 -23.63 22.90
C GLY A 1048 -9.45 -23.78 24.13
N VAL A 1049 -8.17 -24.10 23.91
CA VAL A 1049 -7.13 -24.09 24.95
C VAL A 1049 -5.85 -23.42 24.45
N TYR A 1050 -5.12 -22.79 25.37
CA TYR A 1050 -3.77 -22.28 25.14
C TYR A 1050 -2.79 -22.85 26.17
N HIS A 1051 -1.52 -22.86 25.80
CA HIS A 1051 -0.44 -23.52 26.51
C HIS A 1051 0.77 -22.58 26.56
N ILE A 1052 1.21 -22.23 27.77
CA ILE A 1052 2.36 -21.33 28.02
C ILE A 1052 3.21 -21.85 29.19
N PRO A 1053 4.52 -21.53 29.26
CA PRO A 1053 5.40 -22.00 30.32
C PRO A 1053 5.31 -21.10 31.58
N PRO A 1054 4.68 -21.54 32.69
CA PRO A 1054 4.47 -20.68 33.87
C PRO A 1054 5.79 -20.32 34.59
N ASN A 1055 6.80 -21.17 34.49
CA ASN A 1055 8.10 -21.01 35.17
C ASN A 1055 9.26 -20.66 34.21
N GLY A 1056 8.95 -20.39 32.93
CA GLY A 1056 9.92 -20.20 31.87
C GLY A 1056 10.30 -21.51 31.17
N VAL A 1057 11.17 -21.43 30.17
CA VAL A 1057 11.58 -22.56 29.32
C VAL A 1057 12.85 -23.22 29.86
N SER A 1058 12.89 -24.56 29.87
CA SER A 1058 14.09 -25.33 30.17
C SER A 1058 15.06 -25.33 28.97
N VAL A 1059 16.27 -24.83 29.18
CA VAL A 1059 17.33 -24.80 28.15
C VAL A 1059 18.35 -25.90 28.46
N LYS A 1060 18.42 -26.90 27.57
CA LYS A 1060 19.40 -27.99 27.62
C LYS A 1060 20.65 -27.58 26.81
N LEU A 1061 21.81 -28.09 27.21
CA LEU A 1061 23.12 -27.80 26.61
C LEU A 1061 23.73 -29.03 25.92
N ASP A 1062 22.91 -29.77 25.17
CA ASP A 1062 23.37 -30.82 24.24
C ASP A 1062 23.90 -30.22 22.93
N GLN A 1063 24.73 -30.97 22.20
CA GLN A 1063 25.48 -30.47 21.03
C GLN A 1063 24.58 -29.92 19.91
N ASP A 1064 23.36 -30.46 19.80
CA ASP A 1064 22.34 -30.10 18.81
C ASP A 1064 21.11 -29.41 19.42
N GLY A 1065 21.14 -29.01 20.70
CA GLY A 1065 20.04 -28.25 21.33
C GLY A 1065 19.77 -26.91 20.65
N CYS A 1066 20.76 -26.37 19.92
CA CYS A 1066 20.64 -25.18 19.09
C CYS A 1066 19.98 -25.40 17.72
N GLU A 1067 19.71 -26.66 17.31
CA GLU A 1067 18.91 -26.97 16.12
C GLU A 1067 17.39 -26.97 16.42
N LYS A 1068 17.00 -26.82 17.70
CA LYS A 1068 15.63 -27.08 18.17
C LYS A 1068 15.02 -25.83 18.79
N ALA A 1069 13.81 -25.50 18.35
CA ALA A 1069 13.02 -24.39 18.86
C ALA A 1069 12.16 -24.85 20.04
N ASN A 1070 12.35 -24.24 21.21
CA ASN A 1070 11.46 -24.46 22.34
C ASN A 1070 10.12 -23.74 22.15
N VAL A 1071 9.01 -24.43 22.42
CA VAL A 1071 7.67 -23.84 22.37
C VAL A 1071 7.51 -22.83 23.51
N VAL A 1072 7.26 -21.56 23.15
CA VAL A 1072 6.90 -20.49 24.09
C VAL A 1072 5.40 -20.28 24.21
N MET A 1073 4.64 -20.65 23.17
CA MET A 1073 3.18 -20.63 23.15
C MET A 1073 2.65 -21.68 22.15
N ALA A 1074 1.64 -22.45 22.57
CA ALA A 1074 0.84 -23.28 21.68
C ALA A 1074 -0.67 -23.05 21.91
N CYS A 1075 -1.49 -23.19 20.87
CA CYS A 1075 -2.93 -23.02 20.96
C CYS A 1075 -3.69 -24.01 20.05
N LYS A 1076 -4.86 -24.42 20.53
CA LYS A 1076 -5.81 -25.32 19.87
C LYS A 1076 -7.22 -24.71 19.97
N VAL A 1077 -7.78 -24.35 18.81
CA VAL A 1077 -9.15 -23.82 18.66
C VAL A 1077 -9.94 -24.69 17.68
N PRO A 1078 -11.27 -24.80 17.83
CA PRO A 1078 -12.13 -25.29 16.76
C PRO A 1078 -12.23 -24.21 15.66
N LEU A 1079 -12.25 -24.65 14.40
CA LEU A 1079 -12.46 -23.78 13.23
C LEU A 1079 -13.87 -24.00 12.65
N PRO A 1080 -14.51 -22.99 12.03
CA PRO A 1080 -15.83 -23.15 11.43
C PRO A 1080 -15.79 -24.08 10.22
N ILE A 1081 -16.86 -24.87 10.02
CA ILE A 1081 -16.92 -25.95 9.01
C ILE A 1081 -16.67 -25.44 7.58
N ASN A 1082 -17.09 -24.20 7.29
CA ASN A 1082 -17.04 -23.59 5.96
C ASN A 1082 -15.99 -22.47 5.82
N GLN A 1083 -15.13 -22.24 6.82
CA GLN A 1083 -14.21 -21.11 6.85
C GLN A 1083 -12.74 -21.55 6.92
N TYR A 1084 -12.04 -21.34 5.80
CA TYR A 1084 -10.59 -21.52 5.69
C TYR A 1084 -9.96 -20.16 5.39
N ASP A 1085 -9.59 -19.43 6.45
CA ASP A 1085 -8.83 -18.18 6.35
C ASP A 1085 -7.43 -18.43 5.76
N ALA A 1086 -6.88 -17.44 5.05
CA ALA A 1086 -5.61 -17.59 4.31
C ALA A 1086 -4.35 -17.76 5.20
N VAL A 1087 -4.49 -17.72 6.53
CA VAL A 1087 -3.42 -18.07 7.47
C VAL A 1087 -3.26 -19.60 7.60
N TRP A 1088 -4.33 -20.37 7.44
CA TRP A 1088 -4.29 -21.83 7.46
C TRP A 1088 -3.73 -22.36 6.14
N GLY A 1089 -2.69 -23.19 6.19
CA GLY A 1089 -2.07 -23.79 5.01
C GLY A 1089 -2.74 -25.11 4.57
N ASP A 1090 -2.49 -25.54 3.33
CA ASP A 1090 -3.01 -26.80 2.75
C ASP A 1090 -2.45 -28.09 3.39
N GLY A 1091 -1.75 -28.00 4.52
CA GLY A 1091 -1.00 -29.09 5.14
C GLY A 1091 -1.07 -29.08 6.67
N PRO A 1092 -0.56 -30.13 7.34
CA PRO A 1092 -0.62 -30.28 8.80
C PRO A 1092 0.23 -29.24 9.56
N TRP A 1093 1.21 -28.64 8.88
CA TRP A 1093 2.08 -27.61 9.39
C TRP A 1093 2.19 -26.48 8.36
N ARG A 1094 2.22 -25.23 8.83
CA ARG A 1094 2.69 -24.05 8.09
C ARG A 1094 3.70 -23.34 8.97
N GLU A 1095 4.86 -23.03 8.42
CA GLU A 1095 5.81 -22.11 9.03
C GLU A 1095 5.43 -20.66 8.66
N ILE A 1096 5.57 -19.74 9.61
CA ILE A 1096 5.33 -18.31 9.40
C ILE A 1096 6.67 -17.60 9.56
N ASP A 1097 7.19 -17.06 8.45
CA ASP A 1097 8.36 -16.18 8.47
C ASP A 1097 7.97 -14.88 9.19
N VAL A 1098 8.29 -14.78 10.49
CA VAL A 1098 7.89 -13.63 11.33
C VAL A 1098 8.43 -12.29 10.79
N PRO A 1099 9.69 -12.17 10.32
CA PRO A 1099 10.19 -11.00 9.58
C PRO A 1099 9.36 -10.56 8.37
N HIS A 1100 8.75 -11.50 7.63
CA HIS A 1100 8.22 -11.24 6.29
C HIS A 1100 6.69 -11.38 6.15
N GLU A 1101 6.10 -12.40 6.76
CA GLU A 1101 4.64 -12.67 6.82
C GLU A 1101 3.99 -12.27 8.15
N GLY A 1102 4.78 -12.13 9.22
CA GLY A 1102 4.31 -12.03 10.60
C GLY A 1102 3.25 -10.95 10.87
N GLU A 1103 3.43 -9.73 10.35
CA GLU A 1103 2.46 -8.63 10.55
C GLU A 1103 1.04 -9.01 10.08
N LYS A 1104 0.95 -9.64 8.90
CA LYS A 1104 -0.32 -10.12 8.36
C LYS A 1104 -0.84 -11.33 9.14
N ALA A 1105 0.02 -12.31 9.41
CA ALA A 1105 -0.39 -13.56 10.07
C ALA A 1105 -0.91 -13.31 11.50
N PHE A 1106 -0.28 -12.41 12.26
CA PHE A 1106 -0.76 -12.05 13.60
C PHE A 1106 -2.03 -11.19 13.57
N GLN A 1107 -2.29 -10.43 12.49
CA GLN A 1107 -3.58 -9.74 12.30
C GLN A 1107 -4.71 -10.74 11.95
N GLU A 1108 -4.45 -11.75 11.11
CA GLU A 1108 -5.42 -12.81 10.79
C GLU A 1108 -5.66 -13.75 12.00
N LEU A 1109 -4.70 -13.87 12.93
CA LEU A 1109 -4.81 -14.64 14.18
C LEU A 1109 -5.20 -13.79 15.41
N ALA A 1110 -5.51 -12.50 15.25
CA ALA A 1110 -5.73 -11.55 16.35
C ALA A 1110 -6.80 -12.03 17.34
N TRP A 1111 -7.91 -12.57 16.83
CA TRP A 1111 -9.01 -13.16 17.61
C TRP A 1111 -8.58 -14.27 18.58
N ILE A 1112 -7.48 -14.97 18.30
CA ILE A 1112 -6.89 -15.98 19.20
C ILE A 1112 -5.91 -15.31 20.16
N ILE A 1113 -4.92 -14.60 19.63
CA ILE A 1113 -3.74 -14.16 20.40
C ILE A 1113 -4.05 -13.03 21.38
N GLU A 1114 -5.04 -12.17 21.11
CA GLU A 1114 -5.46 -11.07 21.99
C GLU A 1114 -6.19 -11.57 23.26
N ARG A 1115 -6.54 -12.86 23.32
CA ARG A 1115 -7.06 -13.54 24.51
C ARG A 1115 -6.02 -14.39 25.25
N ILE A 1116 -4.79 -14.52 24.73
CA ILE A 1116 -3.69 -15.24 25.39
C ILE A 1116 -2.81 -14.22 26.14
N PRO A 1117 -2.61 -14.36 27.46
CA PRO A 1117 -1.70 -13.48 28.19
C PRO A 1117 -0.24 -13.73 27.78
N PRO A 1118 0.61 -12.69 27.69
CA PRO A 1118 2.02 -12.88 27.41
C PRO A 1118 2.69 -13.68 28.54
N PRO A 1119 3.58 -14.64 28.23
CA PRO A 1119 4.27 -15.43 29.25
C PRO A 1119 5.28 -14.58 30.02
N GLU A 1120 4.82 -13.96 31.12
CA GLU A 1120 5.64 -13.07 31.97
C GLU A 1120 6.92 -13.71 32.48
N SER A 1121 6.94 -15.05 32.61
CA SER A 1121 8.11 -15.84 32.95
C SER A 1121 9.31 -15.56 32.03
N LEU A 1122 9.09 -15.34 30.72
CA LEU A 1122 10.12 -15.05 29.72
C LEU A 1122 10.65 -13.62 29.75
N SER A 1123 10.07 -12.74 30.60
CA SER A 1123 10.64 -11.40 30.86
C SER A 1123 11.85 -11.43 31.80
N ASN A 1124 12.14 -12.58 32.41
CA ASN A 1124 13.22 -12.79 33.36
C ASN A 1124 14.29 -13.74 32.79
N TRP A 1125 15.50 -13.69 33.36
CA TRP A 1125 16.57 -14.62 32.97
C TRP A 1125 16.29 -16.03 33.47
N SER A 1126 16.16 -16.99 32.55
CA SER A 1126 16.11 -18.42 32.87
C SER A 1126 17.48 -18.92 33.38
N SER A 1127 17.45 -19.72 34.45
CA SER A 1127 18.66 -20.37 34.99
C SER A 1127 18.93 -21.68 34.27
N ILE A 1128 20.12 -21.83 33.68
CA ILE A 1128 20.58 -23.11 33.12
C ILE A 1128 21.05 -24.00 34.26
N THR A 1129 20.48 -25.20 34.36
CA THR A 1129 20.64 -26.09 35.54
C THR A 1129 21.90 -26.95 35.53
N ASP A 1130 22.50 -27.22 34.37
CA ASP A 1130 23.75 -27.98 34.23
C ASP A 1130 24.79 -27.19 33.42
N SER A 1131 25.68 -26.48 34.10
CA SER A 1131 26.79 -25.74 33.47
C SER A 1131 28.03 -26.60 33.17
N THR A 1132 27.99 -27.88 33.52
CA THR A 1132 29.09 -28.86 33.46
C THR A 1132 29.19 -29.61 32.14
N GLN A 1133 28.17 -29.56 31.28
CA GLN A 1133 28.09 -30.37 30.06
C GLN A 1133 28.73 -29.72 28.81
N CYS A 1134 29.07 -28.42 28.87
CA CYS A 1134 29.67 -27.68 27.75
C CYS A 1134 31.20 -27.85 27.67
N GLU A 1135 31.69 -29.05 27.33
CA GLU A 1135 33.12 -29.28 27.06
C GLU A 1135 33.62 -28.64 25.75
N THR A 1136 32.72 -28.23 24.84
CA THR A 1136 33.06 -27.66 23.53
C THR A 1136 32.19 -26.45 23.17
N ASN A 1137 32.79 -25.38 22.65
CA ASN A 1137 32.05 -24.22 22.10
C ASN A 1137 31.27 -24.64 20.84
N CYS A 1138 29.93 -24.62 20.92
CA CYS A 1138 29.09 -24.79 19.74
C CYS A 1138 29.34 -23.65 18.73
N GLN A 1139 30.01 -23.96 17.61
CA GLN A 1139 30.39 -22.97 16.59
C GLN A 1139 29.20 -22.32 15.86
N ARG A 1140 27.96 -22.78 16.12
CA ARG A 1140 26.71 -22.18 15.61
C ARG A 1140 26.22 -21.01 16.49
N CYS A 1141 26.38 -21.12 17.82
CA CYS A 1141 25.90 -20.11 18.78
C CYS A 1141 27.03 -19.27 19.39
N ALA A 1142 28.25 -19.78 19.35
CA ALA A 1142 29.48 -19.14 19.80
C ALA A 1142 30.61 -19.49 18.81
N PRO A 1143 30.55 -18.97 17.57
CA PRO A 1143 31.63 -19.10 16.58
C PRO A 1143 32.95 -18.57 17.16
N SER A 1144 34.06 -19.11 16.66
CA SER A 1144 35.40 -18.69 17.09
C SER A 1144 35.68 -17.23 16.63
N PRO A 1145 36.33 -16.40 17.48
CA PRO A 1145 36.74 -15.04 17.07
C PRO A 1145 37.68 -15.05 15.86
N PRO A 1146 37.61 -14.03 14.98
CA PRO A 1146 38.39 -13.99 13.75
C PRO A 1146 39.89 -13.84 13.96
N THR A 1147 40.66 -14.47 13.08
CA THR A 1147 42.12 -14.38 13.05
C THR A 1147 42.57 -12.99 12.64
N VAL A 1148 43.26 -12.27 13.53
CA VAL A 1148 43.84 -10.95 13.22
C VAL A 1148 45.13 -11.10 12.43
N GLN A 1149 45.04 -10.88 11.12
CA GLN A 1149 46.16 -10.75 10.20
C GLN A 1149 46.77 -9.34 10.29
N TRP A 1150 48.01 -9.15 9.83
CA TRP A 1150 48.72 -7.86 9.92
C TRP A 1150 49.22 -7.38 8.56
N LEU A 1151 48.51 -6.42 7.97
CA LEU A 1151 48.85 -5.86 6.66
C LEU A 1151 49.88 -4.74 6.76
N LEU A 1152 51.00 -4.87 6.05
CA LEU A 1152 52.02 -3.82 5.93
C LEU A 1152 51.54 -2.71 4.99
N LYS A 1153 50.79 -1.74 5.52
CA LYS A 1153 50.29 -0.60 4.77
C LYS A 1153 51.43 0.37 4.46
N GLN A 1154 51.92 0.32 3.22
CA GLN A 1154 52.90 1.27 2.69
C GLN A 1154 52.21 2.53 2.17
N THR A 1155 52.70 3.68 2.60
CA THR A 1155 52.45 4.99 2.00
C THR A 1155 53.77 5.53 1.44
N LYS A 1156 53.74 6.53 0.55
CA LYS A 1156 54.94 7.11 -0.09
C LYS A 1156 56.04 7.61 0.89
N VAL A 1157 55.74 7.72 2.19
CA VAL A 1157 56.66 8.26 3.21
C VAL A 1157 56.81 7.35 4.44
N LYS A 1158 55.98 6.30 4.60
CA LYS A 1158 56.02 5.41 5.78
C LYS A 1158 55.30 4.08 5.54
N SER A 1159 55.86 3.03 6.12
CA SER A 1159 55.24 1.71 6.26
C SER A 1159 54.69 1.54 7.68
N SER A 1160 53.46 1.05 7.82
CA SER A 1160 52.85 0.74 9.11
C SER A 1160 52.08 -0.56 9.03
N PHE A 1161 52.33 -1.49 9.95
CA PHE A 1161 51.44 -2.64 10.13
C PHE A 1161 50.09 -2.16 10.69
N VAL A 1162 49.01 -2.65 10.09
CA VAL A 1162 47.62 -2.40 10.52
C VAL A 1162 46.98 -3.76 10.75
N PRO A 1163 46.32 -3.99 11.90
CA PRO A 1163 45.58 -5.23 12.12
C PRO A 1163 44.38 -5.27 11.18
N HIS A 1164 44.09 -6.45 10.65
CA HIS A 1164 42.96 -6.74 9.78
C HIS A 1164 42.46 -8.13 10.13
N GLU A 1165 41.22 -8.24 10.57
CA GLU A 1165 40.58 -9.54 10.81
C GLU A 1165 40.37 -10.26 9.48
N ASP A 1166 40.42 -11.59 9.48
CA ASP A 1166 39.99 -12.37 8.33
C ASP A 1166 38.51 -12.10 8.06
N ILE A 1167 38.18 -11.65 6.85
CA ILE A 1167 36.84 -11.15 6.51
C ILE A 1167 35.80 -12.29 6.54
N VAL A 1168 36.20 -13.53 6.25
CA VAL A 1168 35.29 -14.69 6.24
C VAL A 1168 35.04 -15.20 7.65
N GLU A 1169 36.07 -15.20 8.50
CA GLU A 1169 35.90 -15.53 9.92
C GLU A 1169 35.14 -14.43 10.66
N ALA A 1170 35.40 -13.14 10.35
CA ALA A 1170 34.73 -12.02 10.97
C ALA A 1170 33.25 -11.96 10.58
N GLY A 1171 32.93 -12.17 9.30
CA GLY A 1171 31.55 -12.28 8.83
C GLY A 1171 30.75 -13.40 9.52
N ARG A 1172 31.41 -14.50 9.92
CA ARG A 1172 30.81 -15.59 10.71
C ARG A 1172 30.73 -15.31 12.21
N TYR A 1173 31.42 -14.27 12.71
CA TYR A 1173 31.46 -13.90 14.12
C TYR A 1173 30.60 -12.66 14.44
N GLU A 1174 30.30 -11.83 13.43
CA GLU A 1174 29.38 -10.68 13.52
C GLU A 1174 27.91 -11.02 13.15
N GLN A 1175 27.66 -12.24 12.65
CA GLN A 1175 26.31 -12.80 12.38
C GLN A 1175 25.67 -13.38 13.64
#